data_AF-A0A6N3K4I2-F1
#
_entry.id   AF-A0A6N3K4I2-F1
#
_cell.length_a   1.000
_cell.length_b   1.000
_cell.length_c   1.000
_cell.angle_alpha   90.00
_cell.angle_beta   90.00
_cell.angle_gamma   90.00
#
_symmetry.space_group_name_H-M   'P 1'
#
loop_
_entity.id
_entity.type
_entity.pdbx_description
1 polymer ?
#
loop_
_entity_poly.entity_id
_entity_poly.type
_entity_poly.pdbx_seq_one_letter_code
_entity_poly.pdbx_strand_id
1 'polypeptide(L)'
;MTAQCSGFDIRLLGNLRITYAGRELPLRSAQRRAVFSALALTPERGLSRDELITAVWGDHPPASATGNLYTYVSALRRMLEPDRDRWSSGRVLTSEGGSYRLHVDADAVDVHRFERLRERSRAPRATGDTAGELAALDAALAQWRGDEALVGVPGPRAAGHRIRLGELYLTTVERQAELMLGLGRGAEVVDRLLALVGRHPARESLYAVAMRALAAQGRTAEALALYATLRDRLVEESGTEPAAAVRQIHEQLSAGTAAPARGPGPAPRRHPGFRGRSAALARLRSAVTGLAGGRGGSVWISGEAGIGKSALLAEGLSGAAPLGVQVGWAVGDELAYRMPLSIVLECLSLGNDADGLPASLHACTTGAPPTMTVIDTVQRFVVARCAERPLLLVLDDLQWADDMSLLVWHALHKLTTRLPLLLVSAARPVPAGYEVRLLRRVLPRDGTTLVELGPLDDDTATALVRDWSRPPGPDPGTTRSFVAAAAGNPYYLRHLVLADRDGRTADTPGPELTDAVSRHLQPLADDTRQLLRAIAFLGNNYLVSDLAAVTGKSAPELVPAVEEALAAGVLVEDGRRLRFRHPVLRRVLRGAIPTALRVLMHRQFAQRLAEAGGDLGRVAGQLLAGPVPVDAWVQDWLTTHAAQLGAVAPAPAIAVLRHAVASPGLSAPSRELLTAELARVLHRCGLPAGAEASWVSAHTGDAATRAEMSRIAGPGGPSPSVGPAVVGHR
;
A
#
# COMPACT_ATOMS: atom_id res chain seq x y z
N MET A 1 17.88 -34.16 -33.25
CA MET A 1 19.06 -33.31 -32.96
C MET A 1 19.27 -32.35 -34.12
N THR A 2 18.57 -31.22 -34.11
CA THR A 2 18.78 -30.12 -35.05
C THR A 2 20.08 -29.40 -34.69
N ALA A 3 21.04 -29.39 -35.61
CA ALA A 3 22.32 -28.74 -35.41
C ALA A 3 22.11 -27.23 -35.25
N GLN A 4 22.41 -26.67 -34.08
CA GLN A 4 22.50 -25.23 -33.88
C GLN A 4 23.61 -24.69 -34.79
N CYS A 5 23.29 -23.69 -35.62
CA CYS A 5 24.28 -23.08 -36.51
C CYS A 5 25.15 -22.10 -35.70
N SER A 6 26.39 -22.50 -35.39
CA SER A 6 27.41 -21.66 -34.76
C SER A 6 27.88 -20.55 -35.71
N GLY A 7 28.14 -19.33 -35.20
CA GLY A 7 28.80 -18.25 -35.94
C GLY A 7 27.97 -16.99 -36.22
N PHE A 8 26.74 -16.91 -35.71
CA PHE A 8 25.94 -15.68 -35.73
C PHE A 8 26.22 -14.80 -34.50
N ASP A 9 26.28 -13.47 -34.68
CA ASP A 9 26.11 -12.47 -33.60
C ASP A 9 25.00 -11.49 -34.01
N ILE A 10 23.91 -11.49 -33.24
CA ILE A 10 22.70 -10.73 -33.49
C ILE A 10 22.60 -9.67 -32.40
N ARG A 11 22.60 -8.41 -32.83
CA ARG A 11 22.53 -7.24 -31.96
C ARG A 11 21.16 -6.57 -32.10
N LEU A 12 20.42 -6.53 -31.01
CA LEU A 12 19.10 -5.92 -30.87
C LEU A 12 19.05 -4.88 -29.74
N LEU A 13 20.06 -4.80 -28.88
CA LEU A 13 20.18 -3.78 -27.82
C LEU A 13 20.82 -2.49 -28.36
N GLY A 14 20.16 -1.91 -29.37
CA GLY A 14 20.63 -0.79 -30.17
C GLY A 14 20.08 -0.91 -31.58
N ASN A 15 20.85 -0.45 -32.56
CA ASN A 15 20.57 -0.71 -33.97
C ASN A 15 20.65 -2.22 -34.28
N LEU A 16 19.66 -2.73 -35.03
CA LEU A 16 19.68 -4.12 -35.51
C LEU A 16 20.93 -4.35 -36.37
N ARG A 17 21.81 -5.26 -35.92
CA ARG A 17 22.94 -5.76 -36.71
C ARG A 17 23.00 -7.27 -36.64
N ILE A 18 23.28 -7.90 -37.76
CA ILE A 18 23.40 -9.36 -37.87
C ILE A 18 24.77 -9.61 -38.50
N THR A 19 25.64 -10.32 -37.81
CA THR A 19 26.90 -10.79 -38.39
C THR A 19 26.91 -12.31 -38.43
N TYR A 20 27.49 -12.85 -39.49
CA TYR A 20 27.70 -14.29 -39.66
C TYR A 20 29.13 -14.51 -40.13
N ALA A 21 29.89 -15.34 -39.39
CA ALA A 21 31.30 -15.61 -39.68
C ALA A 21 32.13 -14.33 -39.92
N GLY A 22 31.87 -13.29 -39.12
CA GLY A 22 32.57 -11.99 -39.20
C GLY A 22 32.09 -11.03 -40.30
N ARG A 23 31.12 -11.42 -41.14
CA ARG A 23 30.55 -10.53 -42.18
C ARG A 23 29.17 -10.01 -41.76
N GLU A 24 28.95 -8.71 -41.93
CA GLU A 24 27.64 -8.08 -41.65
C GLU A 24 26.63 -8.42 -42.76
N LEU A 25 25.47 -8.95 -42.38
CA LEU A 25 24.37 -9.29 -43.27
C LEU A 25 23.39 -8.12 -43.36
N PRO A 26 23.20 -7.50 -44.55
CA PRO A 26 22.43 -6.27 -44.66
C PRO A 26 20.91 -6.54 -44.65
N LEU A 27 20.21 -6.06 -43.62
CA LEU A 27 18.75 -6.11 -43.53
C LEU A 27 18.12 -4.71 -43.63
N ARG A 28 17.90 -4.25 -44.86
CA ARG A 28 17.47 -2.86 -45.14
C ARG A 28 15.96 -2.62 -44.98
N SER A 29 15.12 -3.61 -45.25
CA SER A 29 13.66 -3.45 -45.21
C SER A 29 13.15 -3.46 -43.77
N ALA A 30 12.48 -2.38 -43.36
CA ALA A 30 11.93 -2.24 -42.01
C ALA A 30 11.02 -3.41 -41.59
N GLN A 31 10.17 -3.89 -42.50
CA GLN A 31 9.28 -5.03 -42.20
C GLN A 31 10.03 -6.36 -42.10
N ARG A 32 11.11 -6.55 -42.87
CA ARG A 32 11.96 -7.74 -42.70
C ARG A 32 12.73 -7.69 -41.38
N ARG A 33 13.15 -6.50 -40.94
CA ARG A 33 13.74 -6.29 -39.60
C ARG A 33 12.75 -6.71 -38.51
N ALA A 34 11.48 -6.31 -38.63
CA ALA A 34 10.44 -6.68 -37.66
C ALA A 34 10.24 -8.20 -37.56
N VAL A 35 10.09 -8.89 -38.70
CA VAL A 35 9.96 -10.36 -38.73
C VAL A 35 11.19 -11.05 -38.12
N PHE A 36 12.39 -10.64 -38.54
CA PHE A 36 13.63 -11.24 -38.03
C PHE A 36 13.79 -11.04 -36.52
N SER A 37 13.59 -9.82 -36.03
CA SER A 37 13.69 -9.51 -34.60
C SER A 37 12.66 -10.30 -33.78
N ALA A 38 11.43 -10.47 -34.27
CA ALA A 38 10.40 -11.27 -33.58
C ALA A 38 10.84 -12.74 -33.39
N LEU A 39 11.47 -13.32 -34.41
CA LEU A 39 12.00 -14.68 -34.35
C LEU A 39 13.25 -14.78 -33.44
N ALA A 40 14.18 -13.82 -33.55
CA ALA A 40 15.40 -13.81 -32.73
C ALA A 40 15.13 -13.61 -31.22
N LEU A 41 14.07 -12.88 -30.88
CA LEU A 41 13.64 -12.67 -29.49
C LEU A 41 12.87 -13.86 -28.90
N THR A 42 12.52 -14.84 -29.72
CA THR A 42 11.81 -16.06 -29.29
C THR A 42 12.64 -17.29 -29.67
N PRO A 43 13.85 -17.46 -29.10
CA PRO A 43 14.65 -18.66 -29.36
C PRO A 43 13.88 -19.86 -28.79
N GLU A 44 14.07 -21.04 -29.39
CA GLU A 44 13.43 -22.32 -29.00
C GLU A 44 11.94 -22.46 -29.38
N ARG A 45 11.10 -21.44 -29.22
CA ARG A 45 9.67 -21.48 -29.64
C ARG A 45 9.49 -20.91 -31.05
N GLY A 46 8.95 -21.71 -31.97
CA GLY A 46 8.54 -21.21 -33.29
C GLY A 46 7.36 -20.24 -33.18
N LEU A 47 7.26 -19.28 -34.11
CA LEU A 47 6.11 -18.38 -34.23
C LEU A 47 5.24 -18.79 -35.41
N SER A 48 3.95 -18.96 -35.16
CA SER A 48 2.96 -19.20 -36.22
C SER A 48 2.89 -18.02 -37.20
N ARG A 49 2.27 -18.27 -38.37
CA ARG A 49 2.06 -17.23 -39.38
C ARG A 49 1.28 -16.04 -38.80
N ASP A 50 0.22 -16.31 -38.05
CA ASP A 50 -0.66 -15.28 -37.50
C ASP A 50 0.05 -14.50 -36.41
N GLU A 51 0.84 -15.15 -35.55
CA GLU A 51 1.67 -14.45 -34.56
C GLU A 51 2.70 -13.51 -35.21
N LEU A 52 3.31 -13.89 -36.34
CA LEU A 52 4.22 -13.01 -37.08
C LEU A 52 3.48 -11.87 -37.77
N ILE A 53 2.28 -12.10 -38.29
CA ILE A 53 1.44 -11.04 -38.86
C ILE A 53 1.08 -10.03 -37.78
N THR A 54 0.55 -10.49 -36.65
CA THR A 54 0.22 -9.64 -35.50
C THR A 54 1.47 -8.94 -34.96
N ALA A 55 2.63 -9.59 -34.93
CA ALA A 55 3.86 -8.97 -34.45
C ALA A 55 4.30 -7.73 -35.27
N VAL A 56 4.06 -7.78 -36.57
CA VAL A 56 4.51 -6.76 -37.53
C VAL A 56 3.45 -5.67 -37.75
N TRP A 57 2.17 -6.05 -37.88
CA TRP A 57 1.08 -5.14 -38.25
C TRP A 57 0.02 -4.93 -37.17
N GLY A 58 0.00 -5.73 -36.09
CA GLY A 58 -1.01 -5.64 -35.03
C GLY A 58 -2.40 -6.07 -35.50
N ASP A 59 -3.42 -5.39 -34.99
CA ASP A 59 -4.84 -5.70 -35.25
C ASP A 59 -5.32 -5.26 -36.65
N HIS A 60 -4.49 -4.52 -37.38
CA HIS A 60 -4.84 -3.96 -38.69
C HIS A 60 -3.88 -4.43 -39.80
N PRO A 61 -3.76 -5.74 -40.06
CA PRO A 61 -2.91 -6.24 -41.13
C PRO A 61 -3.48 -5.87 -42.51
N PRO A 62 -2.64 -5.53 -43.50
CA PRO A 62 -3.10 -5.35 -44.87
C PRO A 62 -3.62 -6.68 -45.44
N ALA A 63 -4.53 -6.64 -46.40
CA ALA A 63 -5.05 -7.84 -47.07
C ALA A 63 -3.93 -8.73 -47.66
N SER A 64 -2.79 -8.12 -48.02
CA SER A 64 -1.59 -8.81 -48.54
C SER A 64 -0.62 -9.32 -47.47
N ALA A 65 -0.90 -9.19 -46.18
CA ALA A 65 0.02 -9.52 -45.08
C ALA A 65 0.61 -10.93 -45.17
N THR A 66 -0.23 -11.91 -45.51
CA THR A 66 0.16 -13.30 -45.74
C THR A 66 1.19 -13.45 -46.84
N GLY A 67 0.94 -12.89 -48.02
CA GLY A 67 1.86 -12.95 -49.17
C GLY A 67 3.15 -12.18 -48.90
N ASN A 68 3.05 -11.04 -48.22
CA ASN A 68 4.20 -10.25 -47.78
C ASN A 68 5.08 -11.03 -46.79
N LEU A 69 4.48 -11.74 -45.83
CA LEU A 69 5.22 -12.55 -44.87
C LEU A 69 6.01 -13.67 -45.56
N TYR A 70 5.42 -14.39 -46.51
CA TYR A 70 6.15 -15.40 -47.30
C TYR A 70 7.32 -14.78 -48.07
N THR A 71 7.12 -13.60 -48.65
CA THR A 71 8.16 -12.84 -49.36
C THR A 71 9.30 -12.44 -48.42
N TYR A 72 8.98 -12.00 -47.21
CA TYR A 72 9.96 -11.61 -46.21
C TYR A 72 10.74 -12.82 -45.69
N VAL A 73 10.08 -13.93 -45.37
CA VAL A 73 10.74 -15.17 -44.94
C VAL A 73 11.64 -15.75 -46.04
N SER A 74 11.20 -15.73 -47.29
CA SER A 74 12.01 -16.18 -48.43
C SER A 74 13.27 -15.33 -48.59
N ALA A 75 13.15 -14.00 -48.46
CA ALA A 75 14.29 -13.09 -48.52
C ALA A 75 15.25 -13.29 -47.33
N LEU A 76 14.72 -13.51 -46.12
CA LEU A 76 15.53 -13.81 -44.93
C LEU A 76 16.31 -15.12 -45.09
N ARG A 77 15.68 -16.18 -45.60
CA ARG A 77 16.36 -17.47 -45.88
C ARG A 77 17.53 -17.30 -46.83
N ARG A 78 17.34 -16.57 -47.93
CA ARG A 78 18.40 -16.31 -48.91
C ARG A 78 19.55 -15.49 -48.32
N MET A 79 19.25 -14.58 -47.40
CA MET A 79 20.26 -13.76 -46.73
C MET A 79 21.06 -14.57 -45.69
N LEU A 80 20.38 -15.40 -44.90
CA LEU A 80 20.99 -16.18 -43.81
C LEU A 80 21.76 -17.40 -44.32
N GLU A 81 21.36 -17.96 -45.47
CA GLU A 81 21.97 -19.13 -46.10
C GLU A 81 22.22 -18.84 -47.60
N PRO A 82 23.22 -18.01 -47.94
CA PRO A 82 23.46 -17.58 -49.33
C PRO A 82 23.92 -18.71 -50.24
N ASP A 83 24.66 -19.68 -49.71
CA ASP A 83 25.21 -20.84 -50.45
C ASP A 83 24.21 -22.01 -50.54
N ARG A 84 22.95 -21.78 -50.18
CA ARG A 84 21.92 -22.82 -50.15
C ARG A 84 21.42 -23.16 -51.55
N ASP A 85 21.34 -24.45 -51.86
CA ASP A 85 20.64 -24.93 -53.05
C ASP A 85 19.14 -24.53 -52.99
N ARG A 86 18.61 -24.04 -54.11
CA ARG A 86 17.24 -23.52 -54.25
C ARG A 86 16.19 -24.55 -53.82
N TRP A 87 16.49 -25.84 -53.95
CA TRP A 87 15.59 -26.96 -53.68
C TRP A 87 15.74 -27.58 -52.28
N SER A 88 16.71 -27.14 -51.48
CA SER A 88 16.92 -27.65 -50.12
C SER A 88 16.11 -26.88 -49.07
N SER A 89 15.63 -27.58 -48.04
CA SER A 89 15.02 -26.96 -46.85
C SER A 89 16.10 -26.22 -46.04
N GLY A 90 15.91 -24.92 -45.81
CA GLY A 90 16.84 -24.11 -45.02
C GLY A 90 16.97 -24.58 -43.58
N ARG A 91 18.19 -24.58 -43.04
CA ARG A 91 18.52 -25.08 -41.70
C ARG A 91 18.45 -23.98 -40.65
N VAL A 92 18.74 -22.73 -41.02
CA VAL A 92 18.75 -21.58 -40.09
C VAL A 92 17.35 -21.04 -39.83
N LEU A 93 16.51 -20.91 -40.87
CA LEU A 93 15.12 -20.47 -40.74
C LEU A 93 14.16 -21.52 -41.30
N THR A 94 13.64 -22.35 -40.41
CA THR A 94 12.78 -23.49 -40.75
C THR A 94 11.30 -23.12 -40.73
N SER A 95 10.48 -23.94 -41.39
CA SER A 95 9.02 -23.88 -41.32
C SER A 95 8.54 -25.27 -40.93
N GLU A 96 8.17 -25.45 -39.66
CA GLU A 96 7.76 -26.75 -39.08
C GLU A 96 6.38 -26.58 -38.44
N GLY A 97 5.43 -27.45 -38.79
CA GLY A 97 4.09 -27.45 -38.19
C GLY A 97 3.31 -26.13 -38.32
N GLY A 98 3.52 -25.36 -39.40
CA GLY A 98 2.88 -24.06 -39.61
C GLY A 98 3.52 -22.90 -38.84
N SER A 99 4.67 -23.13 -38.19
CA SER A 99 5.45 -22.13 -37.47
C SER A 99 6.81 -21.89 -38.11
N TYR A 100 7.32 -20.68 -37.97
CA TYR A 100 8.67 -20.30 -38.37
C TYR A 100 9.58 -20.25 -37.14
N ARG A 101 10.76 -20.86 -37.25
CA ARG A 101 11.74 -20.89 -36.17
C ARG A 101 13.12 -20.51 -36.69
N LEU A 102 13.78 -19.62 -35.98
CA LEU A 102 15.19 -19.26 -36.19
C LEU A 102 16.06 -20.15 -35.29
N HIS A 103 16.91 -20.97 -35.91
CA HIS A 103 17.84 -21.88 -35.23
C HIS A 103 19.20 -21.21 -35.05
N VAL A 104 19.31 -20.42 -33.98
CA VAL A 104 20.56 -19.81 -33.51
C VAL A 104 20.72 -20.10 -32.02
N ASP A 105 21.96 -20.14 -31.54
CA ASP A 105 22.23 -20.19 -30.11
C ASP A 105 21.58 -18.97 -29.42
N ALA A 106 20.97 -19.14 -28.26
CA ALA A 106 20.46 -18.02 -27.47
C ALA A 106 21.59 -17.01 -27.19
N ASP A 107 22.80 -17.51 -26.98
CA ASP A 107 24.01 -16.71 -26.75
C ASP A 107 24.48 -15.96 -27.99
N ALA A 108 23.93 -16.24 -29.17
CA ALA A 108 24.17 -15.44 -30.37
C ALA A 108 23.42 -14.10 -30.33
N VAL A 109 22.37 -13.96 -29.51
CA VAL A 109 21.55 -12.73 -29.42
C VAL A 109 21.89 -11.95 -28.16
N ASP A 110 22.26 -10.68 -28.31
CA ASP A 110 22.64 -9.81 -27.18
C ASP A 110 21.57 -9.65 -26.10
N VAL A 111 20.29 -9.68 -26.47
CA VAL A 111 19.16 -9.64 -25.53
C VAL A 111 19.20 -10.80 -24.54
N HIS A 112 19.39 -12.04 -25.02
CA HIS A 112 19.45 -13.22 -24.14
C HIS A 112 20.74 -13.25 -23.32
N ARG A 113 21.86 -12.77 -23.91
CA ARG A 113 23.11 -12.56 -23.14
C ARG A 113 22.89 -11.57 -22.00
N PHE A 114 22.26 -10.43 -22.27
CA PHE A 114 21.94 -9.40 -21.27
C PHE A 114 21.07 -9.96 -20.14
N GLU A 115 19.98 -10.64 -20.48
CA GLU A 115 19.07 -11.23 -19.47
C GLU A 115 19.77 -12.31 -18.64
N ARG A 116 20.57 -13.18 -19.25
CA ARG A 116 21.35 -14.19 -18.52
C ARG A 116 22.41 -13.57 -17.61
N LEU A 117 23.11 -12.53 -18.06
CA LEU A 117 24.12 -11.84 -17.24
C LEU A 117 23.48 -11.18 -16.02
N ARG A 118 22.27 -10.62 -16.16
CA ARG A 118 21.47 -10.15 -15.04
C ARG A 118 21.01 -11.25 -14.11
N GLU A 119 20.61 -12.40 -14.66
CA GLU A 119 20.24 -13.54 -13.80
C GLU A 119 21.45 -14.04 -13.02
N ARG A 120 22.63 -14.11 -13.66
CA ARG A 120 23.89 -14.46 -13.03
C ARG A 120 24.29 -13.49 -11.93
N SER A 121 23.95 -12.20 -12.03
CA SER A 121 24.22 -11.22 -10.97
C SER A 121 23.48 -11.54 -9.67
N ARG A 122 22.43 -12.37 -9.70
CA ARG A 122 21.69 -12.77 -8.48
C ARG A 122 22.48 -13.72 -7.58
N ALA A 123 23.38 -14.53 -8.12
CA ALA A 123 24.16 -15.48 -7.30
C ALA A 123 25.18 -14.75 -6.40
N PRO A 124 26.01 -13.82 -6.93
CA PRO A 124 26.84 -12.93 -6.11
C PRO A 124 25.99 -12.12 -5.12
N ARG A 125 24.82 -11.62 -5.54
CA ARG A 125 23.90 -10.90 -4.65
C ARG A 125 23.44 -11.73 -3.46
N ALA A 126 23.07 -13.00 -3.68
CA ALA A 126 22.66 -13.92 -2.62
C ALA A 126 23.79 -14.26 -1.65
N THR A 127 25.04 -14.14 -2.09
CA THR A 127 26.25 -14.39 -1.30
C THR A 127 26.92 -13.09 -0.81
N GLY A 128 26.29 -11.92 -0.99
CA GLY A 128 26.85 -10.64 -0.56
C GLY A 128 28.10 -10.18 -1.33
N ASP A 129 28.49 -10.88 -2.39
CA ASP A 129 29.62 -10.51 -3.25
C ASP A 129 29.24 -9.33 -4.15
N THR A 130 29.48 -8.13 -3.61
CA THR A 130 29.20 -6.86 -4.28
C THR A 130 30.04 -6.67 -5.55
N ALA A 131 31.29 -7.14 -5.54
CA ALA A 131 32.18 -7.02 -6.69
C ALA A 131 31.73 -7.94 -7.83
N GLY A 132 31.34 -9.18 -7.52
CA GLY A 132 30.77 -10.12 -8.48
C GLY A 132 29.41 -9.67 -9.02
N GLU A 133 28.54 -9.08 -8.19
CA GLU A 133 27.26 -8.53 -8.66
C GLU A 133 27.52 -7.37 -9.64
N LEU A 134 28.39 -6.43 -9.26
CA LEU A 134 28.76 -5.29 -10.10
C LEU A 134 29.38 -5.74 -11.43
N ALA A 135 30.34 -6.67 -11.41
CA ALA A 135 30.97 -7.18 -12.64
C ALA A 135 29.96 -7.84 -13.59
N ALA A 136 28.98 -8.57 -13.05
CA ALA A 136 27.92 -9.17 -13.85
C ALA A 136 26.97 -8.12 -14.47
N LEU A 137 26.61 -7.07 -13.70
CA LEU A 137 25.81 -5.96 -14.19
C LEU A 137 26.57 -5.12 -15.24
N ASP A 138 27.87 -4.90 -15.05
CA ASP A 138 28.74 -4.22 -16.03
C ASP A 138 28.79 -4.99 -17.35
N ALA A 139 29.00 -6.31 -17.28
CA ALA A 139 29.00 -7.17 -18.46
C ALA A 139 27.63 -7.17 -19.17
N ALA A 140 26.53 -7.09 -18.40
CA ALA A 140 25.18 -6.98 -18.94
C ALA A 140 24.99 -5.63 -19.66
N LEU A 141 25.32 -4.52 -19.00
CA LEU A 141 25.20 -3.18 -19.59
C LEU A 141 26.12 -2.98 -20.80
N ALA A 142 27.26 -3.65 -20.84
CA ALA A 142 28.16 -3.65 -22.01
C ALA A 142 27.55 -4.31 -23.27
N GLN A 143 26.45 -5.06 -23.14
CA GLN A 143 25.72 -5.57 -24.31
C GLN A 143 24.97 -4.45 -25.05
N TRP A 144 24.63 -3.37 -24.36
CA TRP A 144 23.87 -2.24 -24.91
C TRP A 144 24.77 -1.31 -25.72
N ARG A 145 24.27 -0.88 -26.88
CA ARG A 145 24.90 0.11 -27.75
C ARG A 145 23.96 1.31 -27.89
N GLY A 146 24.07 2.21 -26.93
CA GLY A 146 23.07 3.24 -26.66
C GLY A 146 22.13 2.81 -25.54
N ASP A 147 21.01 3.50 -25.41
CA ASP A 147 20.00 3.34 -24.36
C ASP A 147 18.65 2.83 -24.86
N GLU A 148 18.50 2.66 -26.17
CA GLU A 148 17.27 2.17 -26.80
C GLU A 148 17.51 0.83 -27.49
N ALA A 149 16.64 -0.15 -27.25
CA ALA A 149 16.64 -1.42 -27.96
C ALA A 149 15.90 -1.32 -29.30
N LEU A 150 16.17 -2.24 -30.23
CA LEU A 150 15.41 -2.43 -31.48
C LEU A 150 15.26 -1.13 -32.31
N VAL A 151 16.30 -0.30 -32.33
CA VAL A 151 16.29 0.97 -33.06
C VAL A 151 16.04 0.72 -34.54
N GLY A 152 15.04 1.41 -35.10
CA GLY A 152 14.63 1.27 -36.50
C GLY A 152 13.83 -0.01 -36.83
N VAL A 153 13.37 -0.76 -35.83
CA VAL A 153 12.50 -1.95 -36.01
C VAL A 153 11.04 -1.56 -35.77
N PRO A 154 10.17 -1.61 -36.80
CA PRO A 154 8.76 -1.25 -36.67
C PRO A 154 7.91 -2.39 -36.09
N GLY A 155 6.64 -2.08 -35.84
CA GLY A 155 5.63 -3.05 -35.46
C GLY A 155 5.35 -3.12 -33.95
N PRO A 156 4.14 -3.55 -33.56
CA PRO A 156 3.69 -3.52 -32.17
C PRO A 156 4.49 -4.45 -31.26
N ARG A 157 4.93 -5.62 -31.74
CA ARG A 157 5.76 -6.52 -30.92
C ARG A 157 7.12 -5.91 -30.61
N ALA A 158 7.74 -5.24 -31.59
CA ALA A 158 8.99 -4.52 -31.37
C ALA A 158 8.80 -3.35 -30.38
N ALA A 159 7.67 -2.64 -30.44
CA ALA A 159 7.34 -1.59 -29.48
C ALA A 159 7.17 -2.13 -28.05
N GLY A 160 6.46 -3.24 -27.87
CA GLY A 160 6.33 -3.90 -26.57
C GLY A 160 7.68 -4.38 -26.01
N HIS A 161 8.54 -4.95 -26.86
CA HIS A 161 9.90 -5.31 -26.45
C HIS A 161 10.77 -4.10 -26.13
N ARG A 162 10.64 -2.96 -26.83
CA ARG A 162 11.34 -1.71 -26.50
C ARG A 162 11.02 -1.24 -25.09
N ILE A 163 9.74 -1.22 -24.73
CA ILE A 163 9.29 -0.86 -23.37
C ILE A 163 9.89 -1.83 -22.34
N ARG A 164 9.69 -3.14 -22.53
CA ARG A 164 10.20 -4.16 -21.60
C ARG A 164 11.72 -4.09 -21.42
N LEU A 165 12.45 -4.01 -22.53
CA LEU A 165 13.92 -3.97 -22.51
C LEU A 165 14.44 -2.65 -21.95
N GLY A 166 13.76 -1.53 -22.22
CA GLY A 166 14.08 -0.23 -21.61
C GLY A 166 13.93 -0.24 -20.10
N GLU A 167 12.82 -0.78 -19.59
CA GLU A 167 12.61 -0.97 -18.15
C GLU A 167 13.68 -1.87 -17.52
N LEU A 168 14.04 -2.95 -18.23
CA LEU A 168 15.12 -3.82 -17.82
C LEU A 168 16.46 -3.06 -17.80
N TYR A 169 16.82 -2.30 -18.82
CA TYR A 169 18.04 -1.50 -18.84
C TYR A 169 18.11 -0.51 -17.67
N LEU A 170 17.05 0.25 -17.45
CA LEU A 170 16.99 1.28 -16.41
C LEU A 170 17.15 0.66 -15.01
N THR A 171 16.44 -0.43 -14.72
CA THR A 171 16.60 -1.15 -13.43
C THR A 171 18.00 -1.71 -13.23
N THR A 172 18.70 -2.11 -14.30
CA THR A 172 20.10 -2.55 -14.24
C THR A 172 21.03 -1.38 -13.96
N VAL A 173 20.83 -0.23 -14.61
CA VAL A 173 21.64 0.98 -14.37
C VAL A 173 21.44 1.50 -12.95
N GLU A 174 20.19 1.54 -12.46
CA GLU A 174 19.86 1.95 -11.09
C GLU A 174 20.59 1.08 -10.07
N ARG A 175 20.53 -0.25 -10.23
CA ARG A 175 21.21 -1.19 -9.33
C ARG A 175 22.74 -1.05 -9.40
N GLN A 176 23.31 -0.94 -10.60
CA GLN A 176 24.75 -0.72 -10.80
C GLN A 176 25.19 0.55 -10.06
N ALA A 177 24.45 1.65 -10.22
CA ALA A 177 24.76 2.91 -9.58
C ALA A 177 24.64 2.84 -8.04
N GLU A 178 23.66 2.10 -7.50
CA GLU A 178 23.57 1.85 -6.06
C GLU A 178 24.77 1.08 -5.50
N LEU A 179 25.25 0.05 -6.20
CA LEU A 179 26.45 -0.68 -5.81
C LEU A 179 27.69 0.22 -5.87
N MET A 180 27.82 1.01 -6.94
CA MET A 180 28.92 1.97 -7.10
C MET A 180 28.93 3.02 -6.00
N LEU A 181 27.75 3.51 -5.57
CA LEU A 181 27.63 4.42 -4.43
C LEU A 181 28.06 3.76 -3.12
N GLY A 182 27.65 2.51 -2.87
CA GLY A 182 28.07 1.75 -1.70
C GLY A 182 29.60 1.52 -1.65
N LEU A 183 30.25 1.46 -2.80
CA LEU A 183 31.71 1.33 -2.94
C LEU A 183 32.45 2.68 -2.95
N GLY A 184 31.77 3.81 -2.77
CA GLY A 184 32.38 5.15 -2.85
C GLY A 184 32.76 5.60 -4.26
N ARG A 185 32.33 4.86 -5.30
CA ARG A 185 32.60 5.12 -6.73
C ARG A 185 31.45 5.85 -7.43
N GLY A 186 30.64 6.59 -6.67
CA GLY A 186 29.47 7.32 -7.17
C GLY A 186 29.80 8.33 -8.27
N ALA A 187 31.04 8.82 -8.33
CA ALA A 187 31.47 9.78 -9.35
C ALA A 187 31.44 9.24 -10.78
N GLU A 188 31.68 7.95 -10.95
CA GLU A 188 31.78 7.31 -12.26
C GLU A 188 30.42 7.19 -12.98
N VAL A 189 29.30 7.37 -12.27
CA VAL A 189 27.95 7.15 -12.80
C VAL A 189 27.10 8.42 -12.94
N VAL A 190 27.55 9.56 -12.40
CA VAL A 190 26.73 10.80 -12.36
C VAL A 190 26.32 11.27 -13.75
N ASP A 191 27.26 11.40 -14.69
CA ASP A 191 26.94 11.96 -16.02
C ASP A 191 25.94 11.07 -16.78
N ARG A 192 26.09 9.74 -16.65
CA ARG A 192 25.16 8.78 -17.22
C ARG A 192 23.78 8.89 -16.59
N LEU A 193 23.70 9.02 -15.27
CA LEU A 193 22.43 9.16 -14.55
C LEU A 193 21.72 10.46 -14.92
N LEU A 194 22.44 11.59 -15.01
CA LEU A 194 21.88 12.88 -15.43
C LEU A 194 21.33 12.82 -16.86
N ALA A 195 22.06 12.17 -17.78
CA ALA A 195 21.58 11.97 -19.14
C ALA A 195 20.30 11.12 -19.20
N LEU A 196 20.18 10.10 -18.34
CA LEU A 196 18.98 9.25 -18.26
C LEU A 196 17.81 9.96 -17.59
N VAL A 197 18.06 10.79 -16.57
CA VAL A 197 17.05 11.66 -15.94
C VAL A 197 16.42 12.57 -17.00
N GLY A 198 17.22 13.17 -17.88
CA GLY A 198 16.70 14.00 -18.97
C GLY A 198 15.80 13.25 -19.97
N ARG A 199 16.06 11.96 -20.22
CA ARG A 199 15.28 11.12 -21.14
C ARG A 199 14.07 10.45 -20.49
N HIS A 200 14.12 10.22 -19.18
CA HIS A 200 13.08 9.53 -18.41
C HIS A 200 12.59 10.42 -17.25
N PRO A 201 11.96 11.56 -17.56
CA PRO A 201 11.65 12.58 -16.57
C PRO A 201 10.62 12.15 -15.51
N ALA A 202 9.77 11.17 -15.80
CA ALA A 202 8.78 10.63 -14.87
C ALA A 202 9.34 9.55 -13.93
N ARG A 203 10.62 9.15 -14.07
CA ARG A 203 11.20 8.02 -13.34
C ARG A 203 11.94 8.48 -12.09
N GLU A 204 11.18 8.63 -11.01
CA GLU A 204 11.65 9.10 -9.70
C GLU A 204 12.86 8.34 -9.13
N SER A 205 12.97 7.03 -9.39
CA SER A 205 14.10 6.20 -8.93
C SER A 205 15.44 6.63 -9.52
N LEU A 206 15.47 7.13 -10.76
CA LEU A 206 16.70 7.70 -11.35
C LEU A 206 17.12 8.98 -10.65
N TYR A 207 16.15 9.86 -10.34
CA TYR A 207 16.41 11.07 -9.56
C TYR A 207 16.96 10.71 -8.18
N ALA A 208 16.39 9.72 -7.49
CA ALA A 208 16.85 9.27 -6.19
C ALA A 208 18.33 8.84 -6.19
N VAL A 209 18.75 8.05 -7.19
CA VAL A 209 20.14 7.57 -7.28
C VAL A 209 21.08 8.70 -7.74
N ALA A 210 20.64 9.56 -8.68
CA ALA A 210 21.43 10.72 -9.15
C ALA A 210 21.66 11.74 -8.03
N MET A 211 20.63 12.07 -7.24
CA MET A 211 20.73 12.96 -6.08
C MET A 211 21.73 12.43 -5.05
N ARG A 212 21.68 11.12 -4.73
CA ARG A 212 22.63 10.49 -3.83
C ARG A 212 24.07 10.54 -4.37
N ALA A 213 24.24 10.32 -5.68
CA ALA A 213 25.55 10.35 -6.31
C ALA A 213 26.17 11.75 -6.39
N LEU A 214 25.37 12.78 -6.65
CA LEU A 214 25.80 14.18 -6.59
C LEU A 214 26.16 14.59 -5.17
N ALA A 215 25.33 14.23 -4.19
CA ALA A 215 25.59 14.53 -2.78
C ALA A 215 26.87 13.87 -2.26
N ALA A 216 27.14 12.62 -2.66
CA ALA A 216 28.38 11.91 -2.30
C ALA A 216 29.65 12.60 -2.84
N GLN A 217 29.54 13.43 -3.88
CA GLN A 217 30.63 14.25 -4.41
C GLN A 217 30.66 15.68 -3.83
N GLY A 218 29.85 15.98 -2.81
CA GLY A 218 29.73 17.34 -2.28
C GLY A 218 28.94 18.31 -3.16
N ARG A 219 28.30 17.83 -4.24
CA ARG A 219 27.49 18.63 -5.18
C ARG A 219 26.03 18.73 -4.72
N THR A 220 25.82 19.00 -3.43
CA THR A 220 24.48 19.02 -2.79
C THR A 220 23.52 20.02 -3.43
N ALA A 221 24.01 21.20 -3.84
CA ALA A 221 23.19 22.20 -4.51
C ALA A 221 22.55 21.67 -5.81
N GLU A 222 23.31 20.89 -6.59
CA GLU A 222 22.81 20.29 -7.83
C GLU A 222 21.83 19.14 -7.56
N ALA A 223 22.04 18.37 -6.48
CA ALA A 223 21.09 17.36 -6.04
C ALA A 223 19.74 17.99 -5.62
N LEU A 224 19.78 19.13 -4.92
CA LEU A 224 18.57 19.87 -4.55
C LEU A 224 17.87 20.50 -5.78
N ALA A 225 18.63 20.96 -6.77
CA ALA A 225 18.07 21.47 -8.03
C ALA A 225 17.35 20.38 -8.84
N LEU A 226 17.91 19.16 -8.87
CA LEU A 226 17.23 18.00 -9.48
C LEU A 226 15.90 17.69 -8.82
N TYR A 227 15.83 17.74 -7.48
CA TYR A 227 14.58 17.56 -6.75
C TYR A 227 13.53 18.61 -7.13
N ALA A 228 13.91 19.89 -7.15
CA ALA A 228 13.01 20.96 -7.54
C ALA A 228 12.46 20.74 -8.96
N THR A 229 13.34 20.36 -9.91
CA THR A 229 12.93 20.06 -11.29
C THR A 229 11.94 18.90 -11.38
N LEU A 230 12.14 17.83 -10.62
CA LEU A 230 11.20 16.71 -10.57
C LEU A 230 9.85 17.14 -9.98
N ARG A 231 9.90 17.87 -8.87
CA ARG A 231 8.70 18.33 -8.16
C ARG A 231 7.84 19.23 -9.03
N ASP A 232 8.43 20.26 -9.63
CA ASP A 232 7.71 21.21 -10.47
C ASP A 232 7.01 20.47 -11.61
N ARG A 233 7.71 19.53 -12.25
CA ARG A 233 7.13 18.68 -13.28
C ARG A 233 5.96 17.82 -12.78
N LEU A 234 6.14 17.06 -11.70
CA LEU A 234 5.09 16.15 -11.22
C LEU A 234 3.83 16.91 -10.78
N VAL A 235 4.02 18.08 -10.18
CA VAL A 235 2.93 18.97 -9.80
C VAL A 235 2.22 19.51 -11.05
N GLU A 236 2.95 19.95 -12.07
CA GLU A 236 2.39 20.46 -13.32
C GLU A 236 1.68 19.37 -14.16
N GLU A 237 2.30 18.20 -14.34
CA GLU A 237 1.82 17.16 -15.25
C GLU A 237 0.74 16.26 -14.61
N SER A 238 0.81 16.03 -13.29
CA SER A 238 -0.03 15.04 -12.60
C SER A 238 -0.68 15.54 -11.31
N GLY A 239 -0.36 16.75 -10.85
CA GLY A 239 -0.84 17.27 -9.57
C GLY A 239 -0.32 16.49 -8.36
N THR A 240 0.72 15.67 -8.53
CA THR A 240 1.29 14.82 -7.48
C THR A 240 2.65 15.35 -7.01
N GLU A 241 2.97 15.10 -5.75
CA GLU A 241 4.29 15.41 -5.18
C GLU A 241 5.22 14.21 -5.36
N PRO A 242 6.57 14.40 -5.37
CA PRO A 242 7.52 13.29 -5.44
C PRO A 242 7.28 12.21 -4.36
N ALA A 243 7.55 10.97 -4.71
CA ALA A 243 7.49 9.80 -3.85
C ALA A 243 8.32 9.99 -2.58
N ALA A 244 7.87 9.33 -1.51
CA ALA A 244 8.47 9.46 -0.17
C ALA A 244 9.98 9.20 -0.15
N ALA A 245 10.46 8.23 -0.94
CA ALA A 245 11.88 7.91 -1.04
C ALA A 245 12.71 9.10 -1.55
N VAL A 246 12.21 9.85 -2.53
CA VAL A 246 12.90 11.03 -3.09
C VAL A 246 12.80 12.22 -2.13
N ARG A 247 11.64 12.42 -1.50
CA ARG A 247 11.45 13.47 -0.49
C ARG A 247 12.36 13.27 0.72
N GLN A 248 12.52 12.04 1.18
CA GLN A 248 13.43 11.72 2.29
C GLN A 248 14.88 12.08 1.95
N ILE A 249 15.33 11.83 0.71
CA ILE A 249 16.67 12.24 0.27
C ILE A 249 16.76 13.78 0.27
N HIS A 250 15.75 14.49 -0.24
CA HIS A 250 15.72 15.96 -0.21
C HIS A 250 15.79 16.51 1.22
N GLU A 251 15.01 15.96 2.15
CA GLU A 251 15.03 16.35 3.57
C GLU A 251 16.40 16.14 4.20
N GLN A 252 17.03 14.98 3.94
CA GLN A 252 18.38 14.65 4.41
C GLN A 252 19.44 15.63 3.87
N LEU A 253 19.37 15.96 2.58
CA LEU A 253 20.29 16.89 1.93
C LEU A 253 20.09 18.33 2.42
N SER A 254 18.83 18.73 2.64
CA SER A 254 18.48 20.08 3.09
C SER A 254 18.85 20.33 4.55
N ALA A 255 18.86 19.28 5.37
CA ALA A 255 19.29 19.36 6.77
C ALA A 255 20.83 19.46 6.94
N GLY A 256 21.62 19.46 5.86
CA GLY A 256 23.09 19.50 5.93
C GLY A 256 23.71 18.21 6.47
N THR A 257 22.90 17.18 6.68
CA THR A 257 23.34 15.83 7.02
C THR A 257 23.86 15.16 5.76
N ALA A 258 25.18 15.17 5.56
CA ALA A 258 25.84 14.27 4.62
C ALA A 258 25.30 12.85 4.82
N ALA A 259 25.13 12.13 3.70
CA ALA A 259 24.53 10.80 3.67
C ALA A 259 24.94 9.94 4.87
N PRO A 260 24.00 9.25 5.54
CA PRO A 260 24.43 8.30 6.54
C PRO A 260 25.18 7.19 5.79
N ALA A 261 26.52 7.17 5.92
CA ALA A 261 27.15 5.91 6.26
C ALA A 261 26.27 5.31 7.37
N ARG A 262 25.75 4.10 7.18
CA ARG A 262 24.91 3.42 8.19
C ARG A 262 25.70 3.33 9.49
N GLY A 263 25.58 4.37 10.30
CA GLY A 263 25.95 4.42 11.69
C GLY A 263 24.75 3.98 12.53
N PRO A 264 24.99 3.56 13.77
CA PRO A 264 23.94 3.08 14.66
C PRO A 264 22.84 4.14 14.79
N GLY A 265 21.58 3.72 14.62
CA GLY A 265 20.44 4.61 14.78
C GLY A 265 20.42 5.18 16.20
N PRO A 266 20.41 6.51 16.41
CA PRO A 266 20.24 7.05 17.74
C PRO A 266 18.87 6.62 18.28
N ALA A 267 18.82 6.21 19.54
CA ALA A 267 17.57 5.93 20.23
C ALA A 267 16.56 7.08 19.99
N PRO A 268 15.29 6.80 19.71
CA PRO A 268 14.31 7.83 19.39
C PRO A 268 14.23 8.86 20.52
N ARG A 269 14.28 10.14 20.14
CA ARG A 269 14.18 11.26 21.09
C ARG A 269 12.84 11.19 21.81
N ARG A 270 12.82 11.56 23.10
CA ARG A 270 11.58 11.66 23.89
C ARG A 270 10.55 12.48 23.11
N HIS A 271 9.29 12.03 23.15
CA HIS A 271 8.20 12.80 22.58
C HIS A 271 7.75 13.88 23.57
N PRO A 272 7.94 15.18 23.27
CA PRO A 272 7.37 16.23 24.10
C PRO A 272 5.85 16.08 24.13
N GLY A 273 5.27 16.07 25.33
CA GLY A 273 3.82 15.90 25.52
C GLY A 273 3.34 14.44 25.57
N PHE A 274 4.18 13.45 25.91
CA PHE A 274 3.72 12.10 26.21
C PHE A 274 2.78 12.09 27.44
N ARG A 275 1.60 11.47 27.32
CA ARG A 275 0.58 11.38 28.40
C ARG A 275 0.07 9.95 28.57
N GLY A 276 -0.32 9.63 29.80
CA GLY A 276 -0.93 8.34 30.16
C GLY A 276 0.08 7.18 30.22
N ARG A 277 -0.45 5.94 30.18
CA ARG A 277 0.33 4.69 30.19
C ARG A 277 1.22 4.48 31.43
N SER A 278 0.86 5.05 32.57
CA SER A 278 1.65 5.01 33.81
C SER A 278 2.05 3.60 34.23
N ALA A 279 1.14 2.63 34.14
CA ALA A 279 1.44 1.23 34.48
C ALA A 279 2.47 0.59 33.52
N ALA A 280 2.35 0.83 32.21
CA ALA A 280 3.29 0.31 31.22
C ALA A 280 4.68 0.96 31.36
N LEU A 281 4.72 2.28 31.61
CA LEU A 281 5.94 3.01 31.92
C LEU A 281 6.61 2.48 33.19
N ALA A 282 5.84 2.25 34.26
CA ALA A 282 6.37 1.70 35.51
C ALA A 282 7.03 0.32 35.30
N ARG A 283 6.41 -0.54 34.48
CA ARG A 283 6.98 -1.86 34.14
C ARG A 283 8.30 -1.75 33.36
N LEU A 284 8.37 -0.88 32.35
CA LEU A 284 9.61 -0.65 31.59
C LEU A 284 10.72 -0.07 32.47
N ARG A 285 10.40 0.96 33.26
CA ARG A 285 11.35 1.58 34.19
C ARG A 285 11.84 0.60 35.25
N SER A 286 10.95 -0.23 35.80
CA SER A 286 11.31 -1.28 36.75
C SER A 286 12.25 -2.32 36.12
N ALA A 287 12.02 -2.72 34.88
CA ALA A 287 12.92 -3.63 34.15
C ALA A 287 14.30 -3.01 33.93
N VAL A 288 14.37 -1.72 33.56
CA VAL A 288 15.64 -0.98 33.41
C VAL A 288 16.39 -0.87 34.73
N THR A 289 15.69 -0.55 35.84
CA THR A 289 16.32 -0.52 37.18
C THR A 289 16.79 -1.90 37.61
N GLY A 290 16.02 -2.96 37.31
CA GLY A 290 16.42 -4.35 37.54
C GLY A 290 17.70 -4.72 36.80
N LEU A 291 17.80 -4.32 35.53
CA LEU A 291 18.96 -4.52 34.67
C LEU A 291 20.21 -3.82 35.20
N ALA A 292 20.08 -2.56 35.61
CA ALA A 292 21.19 -1.82 36.23
C ALA A 292 21.65 -2.50 37.54
N GLY A 293 20.75 -3.17 38.25
CA GLY A 293 21.05 -4.03 39.40
C GLY A 293 21.52 -5.45 39.05
N GLY A 294 21.85 -5.74 37.79
CA GLY A 294 22.40 -7.01 37.33
C GLY A 294 21.37 -8.09 36.96
N ARG A 295 20.07 -7.80 37.01
CA ARG A 295 19.00 -8.76 36.67
C ARG A 295 18.55 -8.56 35.23
N GLY A 296 18.79 -9.55 34.37
CA GLY A 296 18.24 -9.57 33.02
C GLY A 296 16.72 -9.81 32.99
N GLY A 297 16.15 -9.69 31.81
CA GLY A 297 14.73 -9.97 31.58
C GLY A 297 14.30 -9.76 30.15
N SER A 298 13.00 -9.99 29.89
CA SER A 298 12.41 -9.77 28.59
C SER A 298 11.05 -9.11 28.72
N VAL A 299 10.81 -8.06 27.92
CA VAL A 299 9.54 -7.32 27.87
C VAL A 299 9.01 -7.34 26.45
N TRP A 300 7.78 -7.81 26.28
CA TRP A 300 7.07 -7.79 25.01
C TRP A 300 5.93 -6.77 25.06
N ILE A 301 5.95 -5.80 24.15
CA ILE A 301 4.90 -4.80 24.01
C ILE A 301 4.06 -5.14 22.79
N SER A 302 2.77 -5.41 23.01
CA SER A 302 1.80 -5.67 21.95
C SER A 302 0.81 -4.52 21.86
N GLY A 303 0.48 -4.08 20.64
CA GLY A 303 -0.54 -3.07 20.46
C GLY A 303 -0.70 -2.65 19.01
N GLU A 304 -1.84 -2.07 18.68
CA GLU A 304 -2.19 -1.69 17.32
C GLU A 304 -1.22 -0.69 16.69
N ALA A 305 -1.29 -0.56 15.36
CA ALA A 305 -0.55 0.48 14.66
C ALA A 305 -1.03 1.87 15.13
N GLY A 306 -0.08 2.76 15.42
CA GLY A 306 -0.38 4.12 15.90
C GLY A 306 -0.73 4.24 17.39
N ILE A 307 -0.86 3.14 18.14
CA ILE A 307 -1.27 3.17 19.56
C ILE A 307 -0.26 3.82 20.52
N GLY A 308 0.95 4.12 20.03
CA GLY A 308 2.02 4.75 20.80
C GLY A 308 3.11 3.82 21.34
N LYS A 309 3.32 2.63 20.75
CA LYS A 309 4.38 1.68 21.17
C LYS A 309 5.77 2.31 21.15
N SER A 310 6.18 2.90 20.02
CA SER A 310 7.49 3.55 19.86
C SER A 310 7.68 4.72 20.84
N ALA A 311 6.64 5.53 21.06
CA ALA A 311 6.67 6.63 22.02
C ALA A 311 6.81 6.11 23.47
N LEU A 312 6.13 5.01 23.81
CA LEU A 312 6.27 4.36 25.12
C LEU A 312 7.68 3.79 25.32
N LEU A 313 8.27 3.16 24.31
CA LEU A 313 9.64 2.65 24.36
C LEU A 313 10.63 3.81 24.59
N ALA A 314 10.52 4.89 23.80
CA ALA A 314 11.39 6.05 23.92
C ALA A 314 11.31 6.69 25.32
N GLU A 315 10.09 6.87 25.84
CA GLU A 315 9.88 7.47 27.16
C GLU A 315 10.32 6.53 28.30
N GLY A 316 9.92 5.26 28.23
CA GLY A 316 10.19 4.25 29.27
C GLY A 316 11.65 3.84 29.40
N LEU A 317 12.40 3.86 28.29
CA LEU A 317 13.80 3.40 28.24
C LEU A 317 14.82 4.55 28.27
N SER A 318 14.37 5.81 28.20
CA SER A 318 15.26 6.98 28.24
C SER A 318 16.14 7.08 29.49
N GLY A 319 15.77 6.40 30.59
CA GLY A 319 16.56 6.33 31.82
C GLY A 319 17.69 5.30 31.81
N ALA A 320 17.82 4.47 30.77
CA ALA A 320 18.80 3.38 30.74
C ALA A 320 20.24 3.87 30.58
N ALA A 321 20.53 4.72 29.59
CA ALA A 321 21.89 5.20 29.33
C ALA A 321 22.51 5.97 30.52
N PRO A 322 21.79 6.86 31.23
CA PRO A 322 22.31 7.50 32.45
C PRO A 322 22.67 6.53 33.59
N LEU A 323 22.10 5.32 33.60
CA LEU A 323 22.39 4.27 34.59
C LEU A 323 23.59 3.38 34.18
N GLY A 324 24.34 3.77 33.14
CA GLY A 324 25.50 3.01 32.67
C GLY A 324 25.15 1.76 31.85
N VAL A 325 23.89 1.62 31.44
CA VAL A 325 23.42 0.53 30.59
C VAL A 325 23.79 0.81 29.13
N GLN A 326 24.36 -0.18 28.45
CA GLN A 326 24.58 -0.15 27.00
C GLN A 326 23.25 -0.33 26.28
N VAL A 327 22.92 0.53 25.32
CA VAL A 327 21.63 0.49 24.61
C VAL A 327 21.85 0.25 23.13
N GLY A 328 21.28 -0.86 22.65
CA GLY A 328 21.13 -1.20 21.25
C GLY A 328 19.68 -1.00 20.82
N TRP A 329 19.46 -0.34 19.69
CA TRP A 329 18.11 -0.05 19.19
C TRP A 329 18.03 -0.28 17.69
N ALA A 330 17.01 -1.02 17.25
CA ALA A 330 16.66 -1.13 15.84
C ALA A 330 15.15 -1.05 15.64
N VAL A 331 14.75 -0.58 14.45
CA VAL A 331 13.35 -0.46 14.04
C VAL A 331 13.15 -1.31 12.80
N GLY A 332 12.22 -2.26 12.86
CA GLY A 332 11.88 -3.11 11.73
C GLY A 332 11.12 -2.35 10.65
N ASP A 333 11.53 -2.53 9.41
CA ASP A 333 10.84 -2.04 8.22
C ASP A 333 10.70 -3.14 7.15
N GLU A 334 10.00 -2.85 6.05
CA GLU A 334 9.81 -3.83 4.98
C GLU A 334 11.14 -4.29 4.35
N LEU A 335 12.20 -3.47 4.43
CA LEU A 335 13.52 -3.82 3.94
C LEU A 335 14.24 -4.80 4.87
N ALA A 336 14.03 -4.69 6.19
CA ALA A 336 14.57 -5.59 7.20
C ALA A 336 14.08 -7.03 7.02
N TYR A 337 12.87 -7.23 6.51
CA TYR A 337 12.37 -8.56 6.16
C TYR A 337 13.13 -9.20 4.99
N ARG A 338 13.69 -8.39 4.08
CA ARG A 338 14.35 -8.86 2.85
C ARG A 338 15.85 -9.11 3.03
N MET A 339 16.42 -8.74 4.18
CA MET A 339 17.85 -8.82 4.47
C MET A 339 18.06 -9.62 5.77
N PRO A 340 18.57 -10.87 5.72
CA PRO A 340 18.74 -11.68 6.90
C PRO A 340 19.57 -10.97 7.98
N LEU A 341 19.12 -11.07 9.24
CA LEU A 341 19.80 -10.55 10.43
C LEU A 341 19.96 -9.02 10.50
N SER A 342 19.43 -8.26 9.54
CA SER A 342 19.74 -6.82 9.44
C SER A 342 19.31 -6.05 10.68
N ILE A 343 18.11 -6.33 11.19
CA ILE A 343 17.55 -5.65 12.36
C ILE A 343 18.29 -6.02 13.66
N VAL A 344 18.75 -7.27 13.78
CA VAL A 344 19.53 -7.71 14.95
C VAL A 344 20.91 -7.08 14.92
N LEU A 345 21.57 -7.03 13.77
CA LEU A 345 22.89 -6.41 13.66
C LEU A 345 22.85 -4.89 13.86
N GLU A 346 21.82 -4.22 13.35
CA GLU A 346 21.56 -2.82 13.67
C GLU A 346 21.39 -2.63 15.19
N CYS A 347 20.63 -3.51 15.83
CA CYS A 347 20.43 -3.47 17.28
C CYS A 347 21.72 -3.75 18.06
N LEU A 348 22.61 -4.60 17.55
CA LEU A 348 23.90 -4.91 18.16
C LEU A 348 24.98 -3.85 17.88
N SER A 349 24.71 -2.92 16.96
CA SER A 349 25.55 -1.75 16.73
C SER A 349 25.27 -0.74 17.84
N LEU A 350 25.92 -0.92 18.99
CA LEU A 350 25.73 -0.08 20.17
C LEU A 350 26.23 1.34 19.88
N GLY A 351 25.46 2.35 20.28
CA GLY A 351 25.72 3.74 19.91
C GLY A 351 27.14 4.23 20.22
N ASN A 352 27.78 4.82 19.20
CA ASN A 352 29.14 5.40 19.21
C ASN A 352 30.34 4.45 19.41
N ASP A 353 30.19 3.13 19.22
CA ASP A 353 31.36 2.25 19.11
C ASP A 353 32.20 2.66 17.87
N ALA A 354 33.37 3.25 18.12
CA ALA A 354 34.35 3.60 17.08
C ALA A 354 34.90 2.35 16.34
N ASP A 355 34.76 1.17 16.95
CA ASP A 355 35.29 -0.11 16.44
C ASP A 355 34.32 -0.88 15.52
N GLY A 356 33.07 -0.43 15.38
CA GLY A 356 32.06 -1.11 14.55
C GLY A 356 31.72 -2.53 15.04
N LEU A 357 30.91 -3.26 14.25
CA LEU A 357 30.62 -4.66 14.53
C LEU A 357 31.82 -5.55 14.12
N PRO A 358 32.15 -6.59 14.89
CA PRO A 358 33.15 -7.58 14.50
C PRO A 358 32.90 -8.16 13.10
N ALA A 359 33.98 -8.40 12.35
CA ALA A 359 33.91 -9.02 11.02
C ALA A 359 33.18 -10.37 11.02
N SER A 360 33.21 -11.10 12.13
CA SER A 360 32.46 -12.36 12.32
C SER A 360 30.94 -12.17 12.28
N LEU A 361 30.43 -11.05 12.79
CA LEU A 361 29.01 -10.70 12.72
C LEU A 361 28.62 -10.19 11.33
N HIS A 362 29.51 -9.46 10.65
CA HIS A 362 29.31 -9.10 9.24
C HIS A 362 29.34 -10.33 8.32
N ALA A 363 30.18 -11.33 8.59
CA ALA A 363 30.20 -12.58 7.83
C ALA A 363 28.89 -13.38 7.96
N CYS A 364 28.09 -13.14 9.01
CA CYS A 364 26.80 -13.78 9.18
C CYS A 364 25.75 -13.31 8.15
N THR A 365 25.96 -12.16 7.49
CA THR A 365 25.04 -11.65 6.44
C THR A 365 25.49 -11.96 5.02
N THR A 366 26.77 -12.29 4.80
CA THR A 366 27.38 -12.39 3.47
C THR A 366 27.82 -13.82 3.10
N GLY A 367 27.24 -14.87 3.69
CA GLY A 367 27.72 -16.24 3.40
C GLY A 367 26.80 -17.40 3.72
N ALA A 368 25.52 -17.16 4.04
CA ALA A 368 24.56 -18.18 4.49
C ALA A 368 25.15 -19.23 5.47
N PRO A 369 25.85 -18.82 6.55
CA PRO A 369 26.41 -19.78 7.50
C PRO A 369 25.31 -20.59 8.20
N PRO A 370 25.62 -21.79 8.73
CA PRO A 370 24.65 -22.60 9.45
C PRO A 370 23.98 -21.83 10.58
N THR A 371 22.67 -22.03 10.76
CA THR A 371 21.86 -21.30 11.75
C THR A 371 22.46 -21.30 13.16
N MET A 372 23.03 -22.43 13.59
CA MET A 372 23.69 -22.52 14.90
C MET A 372 24.97 -21.70 14.99
N THR A 373 25.74 -21.57 13.91
CA THR A 373 26.94 -20.74 13.87
C THR A 373 26.59 -19.26 14.01
N VAL A 374 25.50 -18.83 13.36
CA VAL A 374 24.97 -17.46 13.50
C VAL A 374 24.57 -17.19 14.96
N ILE A 375 23.75 -18.08 15.52
CA ILE A 375 23.25 -17.94 16.89
C ILE A 375 24.42 -17.89 17.89
N ASP A 376 25.37 -18.82 17.79
CA ASP A 376 26.52 -18.89 18.69
C ASP A 376 27.43 -17.65 18.55
N THR A 377 27.61 -17.14 17.33
CA THR A 377 28.41 -15.92 17.09
C THR A 377 27.75 -14.70 17.72
N VAL A 378 26.44 -14.53 17.54
CA VAL A 378 25.68 -13.44 18.18
C VAL A 378 25.65 -13.59 19.70
N GLN A 379 25.41 -14.81 20.22
CA GLN A 379 25.41 -15.06 21.66
C GLN A 379 26.78 -14.76 22.29
N ARG A 380 27.88 -15.20 21.68
CA ARG A 380 29.24 -14.89 22.17
C ARG A 380 29.50 -13.38 22.23
N PHE A 381 29.06 -12.64 21.21
CA PHE A 381 29.16 -11.18 21.22
C PHE A 381 28.35 -10.54 22.35
N VAL A 382 27.09 -10.94 22.51
CA VAL A 382 26.21 -10.43 23.57
C VAL A 382 26.75 -10.78 24.97
N VAL A 383 27.27 -12.00 25.16
CA VAL A 383 27.90 -12.44 26.41
C VAL A 383 29.10 -11.54 26.74
N ALA A 384 29.97 -11.27 25.77
CA ALA A 384 31.12 -10.39 25.98
C ALA A 384 30.69 -8.98 26.39
N ARG A 385 29.69 -8.40 25.73
CA ARG A 385 29.18 -7.06 26.07
C ARG A 385 28.51 -7.01 27.44
N CYS A 386 27.72 -8.04 27.80
CA CYS A 386 27.14 -8.16 29.14
C CYS A 386 28.17 -8.29 30.26
N ALA A 387 29.36 -8.83 29.96
CA ALA A 387 30.47 -8.91 30.93
C ALA A 387 31.11 -7.53 31.18
N GLU A 388 31.07 -6.62 30.21
CA GLU A 388 31.58 -5.26 30.35
C GLU A 388 30.60 -4.38 31.13
N ARG A 389 29.33 -4.31 30.69
CA ARG A 389 28.26 -3.53 31.31
C ARG A 389 26.88 -4.13 30.99
N PRO A 390 25.84 -3.89 31.81
CA PRO A 390 24.48 -4.33 31.51
C PRO A 390 24.02 -3.88 30.11
N LEU A 391 23.35 -4.76 29.38
CA LEU A 391 22.97 -4.56 27.98
C LEU A 391 21.44 -4.54 27.80
N LEU A 392 20.94 -3.51 27.14
CA LEU A 392 19.54 -3.36 26.71
C LEU A 392 19.48 -3.43 25.19
N LEU A 393 18.73 -4.38 24.64
CA LEU A 393 18.46 -4.48 23.22
C LEU A 393 16.97 -4.22 22.96
N VAL A 394 16.68 -3.31 22.02
CA VAL A 394 15.32 -2.89 21.67
C VAL A 394 15.05 -3.16 20.19
N LEU A 395 14.04 -3.99 19.91
CA LEU A 395 13.50 -4.20 18.58
C LEU A 395 12.09 -3.60 18.49
N ASP A 396 11.98 -2.44 17.86
CA ASP A 396 10.68 -1.84 17.54
C ASP A 396 10.14 -2.44 16.22
N ASP A 397 8.82 -2.60 16.13
CA ASP A 397 8.14 -3.21 14.98
C ASP A 397 8.67 -4.60 14.55
N LEU A 398 8.84 -5.50 15.53
CA LEU A 398 9.34 -6.88 15.37
C LEU A 398 8.59 -7.72 14.32
N GLN A 399 7.36 -7.34 13.94
CA GLN A 399 6.63 -8.01 12.85
C GLN A 399 7.37 -8.03 11.50
N TRP A 400 8.35 -7.14 11.32
CA TRP A 400 9.16 -7.04 10.10
C TRP A 400 10.49 -7.81 10.17
N ALA A 401 10.81 -8.46 11.29
CA ALA A 401 12.03 -9.24 11.42
C ALA A 401 11.97 -10.53 10.59
N ASP A 402 13.10 -10.89 9.99
CA ASP A 402 13.28 -12.15 9.25
C ASP A 402 13.39 -13.37 10.20
N ASP A 403 13.22 -14.58 9.65
CA ASP A 403 13.24 -15.82 10.41
C ASP A 403 14.52 -16.03 11.22
N MET A 404 15.68 -15.68 10.66
CA MET A 404 16.97 -15.82 11.34
C MET A 404 17.10 -14.82 12.49
N SER A 405 16.64 -13.57 12.32
CA SER A 405 16.54 -12.59 13.41
C SER A 405 15.65 -13.07 14.55
N LEU A 406 14.50 -13.66 14.23
CA LEU A 406 13.56 -14.21 15.21
C LEU A 406 14.15 -15.39 16.00
N LEU A 407 14.89 -16.28 15.33
CA LEU A 407 15.61 -17.39 15.98
C LEU A 407 16.73 -16.88 16.90
N VAL A 408 17.51 -15.90 16.46
CA VAL A 408 18.54 -15.26 17.29
C VAL A 408 17.92 -14.56 18.49
N TRP A 409 16.83 -13.82 18.30
CA TRP A 409 16.11 -13.15 19.40
C TRP A 409 15.62 -14.15 20.46
N HIS A 410 15.08 -15.30 20.02
CA HIS A 410 14.71 -16.39 20.92
C HIS A 410 15.92 -16.98 21.68
N ALA A 411 17.06 -17.16 21.00
CA ALA A 411 18.26 -17.66 21.64
C ALA A 411 18.82 -16.67 22.68
N LEU A 412 18.76 -15.36 22.40
CA LEU A 412 19.14 -14.31 23.35
C LEU A 412 18.17 -14.24 24.55
N HIS A 413 16.87 -14.48 24.33
CA HIS A 413 15.89 -14.51 25.42
C HIS A 413 16.28 -15.50 26.52
N LYS A 414 16.77 -16.69 26.16
CA LYS A 414 17.24 -17.68 27.14
C LYS A 414 18.41 -17.17 27.99
N LEU A 415 19.27 -16.33 27.43
CA LEU A 415 20.41 -15.73 28.14
C LEU A 415 20.01 -14.67 29.16
N THR A 416 18.83 -14.04 29.01
CA THR A 416 18.33 -13.01 29.95
C THR A 416 18.15 -13.54 31.37
N THR A 417 18.00 -14.85 31.54
CA THR A 417 17.89 -15.50 32.86
C THR A 417 19.21 -15.59 33.62
N ARG A 418 20.35 -15.46 32.92
CA ARG A 418 21.70 -15.68 33.46
C ARG A 418 22.63 -14.47 33.35
N LEU A 419 22.30 -13.52 32.47
CA LEU A 419 23.11 -12.35 32.18
C LEU A 419 22.35 -11.06 32.51
N PRO A 420 23.06 -9.94 32.77
CA PRO A 420 22.46 -8.61 32.83
C PRO A 420 22.09 -8.15 31.40
N LEU A 421 21.11 -8.82 30.80
CA LEU A 421 20.57 -8.58 29.46
C LEU A 421 19.07 -8.33 29.52
N LEU A 422 18.62 -7.18 29.03
CA LEU A 422 17.21 -6.84 28.87
C LEU A 422 16.84 -6.82 27.39
N LEU A 423 15.91 -7.67 26.99
CA LEU A 423 15.34 -7.67 25.64
C LEU A 423 13.98 -7.01 25.65
N VAL A 424 13.80 -5.93 24.88
CA VAL A 424 12.52 -5.26 24.71
C VAL A 424 12.09 -5.35 23.25
N SER A 425 10.91 -5.89 23.00
CA SER A 425 10.36 -5.97 21.64
C SER A 425 8.97 -5.37 21.57
N ALA A 426 8.67 -4.61 20.52
CA ALA A 426 7.34 -4.11 20.24
C ALA A 426 6.79 -4.70 18.94
N ALA A 427 5.53 -5.15 18.95
CA ALA A 427 4.90 -5.75 17.79
C ALA A 427 3.40 -5.43 17.69
N ARG A 428 2.84 -5.57 16.48
CA ARG A 428 1.39 -5.52 16.25
C ARG A 428 0.69 -6.83 16.62
N PRO A 429 -0.63 -6.84 16.89
CA PRO A 429 -1.38 -8.05 17.17
C PRO A 429 -1.68 -8.93 15.93
N VAL A 430 -0.68 -9.19 15.06
CA VAL A 430 -0.63 -10.16 13.91
C VAL A 430 -1.69 -9.94 12.78
N PRO A 431 -1.52 -10.45 11.53
CA PRO A 431 -0.81 -11.66 11.10
C PRO A 431 0.54 -11.39 10.39
N ALA A 432 1.64 -11.30 11.14
CA ALA A 432 2.98 -11.59 10.60
C ALA A 432 3.19 -13.11 10.45
N GLY A 433 4.30 -13.52 9.83
CA GLY A 433 4.70 -14.90 9.51
C GLY A 433 4.51 -15.93 10.63
N TYR A 434 4.59 -17.22 10.28
CA TYR A 434 4.39 -18.36 11.20
C TYR A 434 5.29 -18.27 12.44
N GLU A 435 6.48 -17.73 12.28
CA GLU A 435 7.58 -17.61 13.23
C GLU A 435 7.28 -16.57 14.31
N VAL A 436 6.70 -15.42 13.96
CA VAL A 436 6.25 -14.41 14.93
C VAL A 436 5.09 -14.95 15.77
N ARG A 437 4.19 -15.73 15.16
CA ARG A 437 3.10 -16.40 15.88
C ARG A 437 3.63 -17.46 16.85
N LEU A 438 4.66 -18.20 16.45
CA LEU A 438 5.33 -19.18 17.29
C LEU A 438 6.03 -18.51 18.48
N LEU A 439 6.79 -17.44 18.25
CA LEU A 439 7.45 -16.69 19.32
C LEU A 439 6.46 -16.11 20.33
N ARG A 440 5.34 -15.55 19.86
CA ARG A 440 4.29 -15.03 20.74
C ARG A 440 3.68 -16.13 21.63
N ARG A 441 3.68 -17.39 21.19
CA ARG A 441 3.19 -18.52 22.01
C ARG A 441 4.22 -19.01 23.03
N VAL A 442 5.51 -18.93 22.68
CA VAL A 442 6.60 -19.51 23.47
C VAL A 442 7.10 -18.51 24.53
N LEU A 443 7.38 -17.27 24.16
CA LEU A 443 8.01 -16.27 25.05
C LEU A 443 7.24 -15.99 26.35
N PRO A 444 5.89 -15.83 26.37
CA PRO A 444 5.18 -15.53 27.61
C PRO A 444 5.27 -16.62 28.69
N ARG A 445 5.66 -17.86 28.33
CA ARG A 445 5.77 -18.98 29.27
C ARG A 445 7.11 -19.02 30.01
N ASP A 446 8.12 -18.34 29.49
CA ASP A 446 9.51 -18.40 29.97
C ASP A 446 9.89 -17.16 30.81
N GLY A 447 8.90 -16.48 31.40
CA GLY A 447 9.14 -15.30 32.26
C GLY A 447 9.17 -13.96 31.53
N THR A 448 8.77 -13.90 30.25
CA THR A 448 8.58 -12.62 29.54
C THR A 448 7.43 -11.81 30.13
N THR A 449 7.70 -10.53 30.40
CA THR A 449 6.70 -9.54 30.81
C THR A 449 5.90 -9.07 29.60
N LEU A 450 4.66 -9.52 29.45
CA LEU A 450 3.75 -9.05 28.38
C LEU A 450 3.04 -7.75 28.79
N VAL A 451 3.17 -6.72 27.96
CA VAL A 451 2.50 -5.43 28.08
C VAL A 451 1.58 -5.23 26.87
N GLU A 452 0.27 -5.36 27.08
CA GLU A 452 -0.71 -5.06 26.04
C GLU A 452 -1.16 -3.61 26.13
N LEU A 453 -1.02 -2.88 25.03
CA LEU A 453 -1.43 -1.50 24.91
C LEU A 453 -2.84 -1.42 24.32
N GLY A 454 -3.81 -1.18 25.19
CA GLY A 454 -5.17 -0.83 24.82
C GLY A 454 -5.32 0.62 24.33
N PRO A 455 -6.56 1.05 23.99
CA PRO A 455 -6.87 2.46 23.72
C PRO A 455 -6.51 3.37 24.91
N LEU A 456 -6.18 4.62 24.63
CA LEU A 456 -6.10 5.66 25.67
C LEU A 456 -7.49 5.93 26.24
N ASP A 457 -7.55 6.24 27.53
CA ASP A 457 -8.75 6.76 28.17
C ASP A 457 -9.12 8.15 27.63
N ASP A 458 -10.41 8.48 27.72
CA ASP A 458 -10.97 9.71 27.16
C ASP A 458 -10.37 10.97 27.82
N ASP A 459 -9.99 10.90 29.10
CA ASP A 459 -9.38 12.01 29.82
C ASP A 459 -7.96 12.30 29.28
N THR A 460 -7.15 11.26 29.12
CA THR A 460 -5.81 11.36 28.52
C THR A 460 -5.89 11.83 27.07
N ALA A 461 -6.84 11.30 26.28
CA ALA A 461 -7.06 11.73 24.91
C ALA A 461 -7.48 13.21 24.85
N THR A 462 -8.37 13.65 25.72
CA THR A 462 -8.80 15.05 25.84
C THR A 462 -7.62 15.97 26.20
N ALA A 463 -6.75 15.54 27.12
CA ALA A 463 -5.55 16.30 27.48
C ALA A 463 -4.59 16.43 26.29
N LEU A 464 -4.39 15.35 25.52
CA LEU A 464 -3.56 15.38 24.31
C LEU A 464 -4.10 16.31 23.23
N VAL A 465 -5.43 16.36 23.04
CA VAL A 465 -6.05 17.33 22.13
C VAL A 465 -5.69 18.75 22.53
N ARG A 466 -5.82 19.08 23.83
CA ARG A 466 -5.46 20.41 24.34
C ARG A 466 -3.99 20.74 24.14
N ASP A 467 -3.09 19.78 24.40
CA ASP A 467 -1.65 19.95 24.26
C ASP A 467 -1.22 20.16 22.77
N TRP A 468 -1.96 19.59 21.81
CA TRP A 468 -1.64 19.67 20.37
C TRP A 468 -2.35 20.81 19.61
N SER A 469 -3.43 21.35 20.17
CA SER A 469 -4.20 22.46 19.60
C SER A 469 -3.50 23.82 19.75
N ARG A 470 -3.73 24.74 18.81
CA ARG A 470 -3.33 26.15 18.96
C ARG A 470 -4.40 26.92 19.75
N PRO A 471 -4.06 27.92 20.57
CA PRO A 471 -5.04 28.79 21.19
C PRO A 471 -5.75 29.69 20.14
N PRO A 472 -7.07 29.91 20.24
CA PRO A 472 -8.02 29.23 21.11
C PRO A 472 -8.30 27.80 20.59
N GLY A 473 -8.21 26.80 21.47
CA GLY A 473 -8.41 25.39 21.11
C GLY A 473 -9.86 25.06 20.70
N PRO A 474 -10.12 23.84 20.22
CA PRO A 474 -11.45 23.42 19.78
C PRO A 474 -12.46 23.45 20.93
N ASP A 475 -13.72 23.69 20.59
CA ASP A 475 -14.80 23.67 21.58
C ASP A 475 -14.97 22.27 22.22
N PRO A 476 -15.63 22.17 23.39
CA PRO A 476 -15.83 20.89 24.06
C PRO A 476 -16.64 19.85 23.26
N GLY A 477 -17.50 20.28 22.35
CA GLY A 477 -18.23 19.39 21.43
C GLY A 477 -17.30 18.77 20.40
N THR A 478 -16.48 19.59 19.75
CA THR A 478 -15.47 19.15 18.77
C THR A 478 -14.42 18.25 19.41
N THR A 479 -13.95 18.58 20.61
CA THR A 479 -13.00 17.72 21.36
C THR A 479 -13.58 16.33 21.62
N ARG A 480 -14.83 16.23 22.08
CA ARG A 480 -15.51 14.94 22.28
C ARG A 480 -15.67 14.17 20.97
N SER A 481 -15.94 14.86 19.86
CA SER A 481 -16.01 14.26 18.53
C SER A 481 -14.67 13.65 18.10
N PHE A 482 -13.55 14.33 18.36
CA PHE A 482 -12.22 13.82 18.03
C PHE A 482 -11.85 12.60 18.86
N VAL A 483 -12.08 12.65 20.18
CA VAL A 483 -11.82 11.51 21.08
C VAL A 483 -12.64 10.29 20.67
N ALA A 484 -13.95 10.47 20.40
CA ALA A 484 -14.82 9.40 19.93
C ALA A 484 -14.40 8.85 18.55
N ALA A 485 -13.97 9.72 17.62
CA ALA A 485 -13.56 9.30 16.29
C ALA A 485 -12.22 8.56 16.27
N ALA A 486 -11.28 8.95 17.14
CA ALA A 486 -9.99 8.31 17.29
C ALA A 486 -10.05 7.00 18.11
N ALA A 487 -11.12 6.81 18.91
CA ALA A 487 -11.34 5.63 19.75
C ALA A 487 -10.09 5.26 20.59
N GLY A 488 -9.46 6.27 21.19
CA GLY A 488 -8.27 6.12 22.02
C GLY A 488 -6.96 5.83 21.26
N ASN A 489 -6.94 5.93 19.93
CA ASN A 489 -5.72 5.82 19.13
C ASN A 489 -5.05 7.20 18.94
N PRO A 490 -3.90 7.47 19.59
CA PRO A 490 -3.25 8.78 19.53
C PRO A 490 -2.79 9.18 18.12
N TYR A 491 -2.52 8.23 17.22
CA TYR A 491 -2.15 8.53 15.83
C TYR A 491 -3.29 9.23 15.07
N TYR A 492 -4.51 8.70 15.14
CA TYR A 492 -5.67 9.34 14.51
C TYR A 492 -6.07 10.62 15.22
N LEU A 493 -5.99 10.63 16.56
CA LEU A 493 -6.30 11.82 17.35
C LEU A 493 -5.43 13.01 16.94
N ARG A 494 -4.12 12.79 16.76
CA ARG A 494 -3.19 13.82 16.30
C ARG A 494 -3.58 14.36 14.93
N HIS A 495 -3.93 13.49 13.98
CA HIS A 495 -4.31 13.91 12.63
C HIS A 495 -5.66 14.61 12.56
N LEU A 496 -6.58 14.28 13.46
CA LEU A 496 -7.84 15.04 13.60
C LEU A 496 -7.58 16.45 14.11
N VAL A 497 -6.70 16.62 15.09
CA VAL A 497 -6.29 17.95 15.60
C VAL A 497 -5.53 18.75 14.54
N LEU A 498 -4.69 18.10 13.73
CA LEU A 498 -4.01 18.75 12.60
C LEU A 498 -4.98 19.17 11.50
N ALA A 499 -5.95 18.32 11.15
CA ALA A 499 -6.97 18.65 10.16
C ALA A 499 -7.84 19.85 10.59
N ASP A 500 -8.20 19.94 11.87
CA ASP A 500 -8.95 21.06 12.44
C ASP A 500 -8.19 22.38 12.33
N ARG A 501 -6.88 22.36 12.54
CA ARG A 501 -6.01 23.55 12.39
C ARG A 501 -5.99 24.10 10.97
N ASP A 502 -6.25 23.25 9.98
CA ASP A 502 -6.36 23.62 8.57
C ASP A 502 -7.80 23.96 8.14
N GLY A 503 -8.75 24.02 9.09
CA GLY A 503 -10.18 24.24 8.81
C GLY A 503 -10.86 23.06 8.13
N ARG A 504 -10.31 21.85 8.27
CA ARG A 504 -10.83 20.61 7.66
C ARG A 504 -11.49 19.71 8.70
N THR A 505 -12.28 18.74 8.25
CA THR A 505 -12.99 17.78 9.12
C THR A 505 -12.70 16.34 8.72
N ALA A 506 -13.11 15.37 9.54
CA ALA A 506 -12.96 13.95 9.21
C ALA A 506 -13.79 13.51 7.99
N ASP A 507 -14.88 14.22 7.67
CA ASP A 507 -15.76 13.94 6.52
C ASP A 507 -15.30 14.66 5.24
N THR A 508 -14.45 15.68 5.37
CA THR A 508 -13.71 16.33 4.29
C THR A 508 -12.21 16.20 4.60
N PRO A 509 -11.66 14.97 4.57
CA PRO A 509 -10.33 14.71 5.09
C PRO A 509 -9.27 15.46 4.26
N GLY A 510 -8.31 16.07 4.95
CA GLY A 510 -7.11 16.58 4.30
C GLY A 510 -6.24 15.45 3.71
N PRO A 511 -5.28 15.78 2.83
CA PRO A 511 -4.35 14.80 2.27
C PRO A 511 -3.58 14.05 3.36
N GLU A 512 -3.19 14.72 4.45
CA GLU A 512 -2.42 14.12 5.55
C GLU A 512 -3.17 12.99 6.27
N LEU A 513 -4.45 13.20 6.61
CA LEU A 513 -5.28 12.19 7.26
C LEU A 513 -5.61 11.04 6.29
N THR A 514 -5.81 11.36 5.01
CA THR A 514 -6.05 10.35 3.96
C THR A 514 -4.82 9.46 3.74
N ASP A 515 -3.63 10.04 3.68
CA ASP A 515 -2.36 9.33 3.56
C ASP A 515 -2.05 8.49 4.80
N ALA A 516 -2.41 9.00 5.98
CA ALA A 516 -2.25 8.29 7.23
C ALA A 516 -3.13 7.03 7.29
N VAL A 517 -4.39 7.13 6.86
CA VAL A 517 -5.30 5.98 6.74
C VAL A 517 -4.82 5.03 5.64
N SER A 518 -4.39 5.55 4.49
CA SER A 518 -3.88 4.72 3.38
C SER A 518 -2.65 3.91 3.80
N ARG A 519 -1.68 4.52 4.49
CA ARG A 519 -0.52 3.81 5.05
C ARG A 519 -0.90 2.75 6.10
N HIS A 520 -1.91 3.03 6.91
CA HIS A 520 -2.40 2.06 7.89
C HIS A 520 -3.00 0.81 7.21
N LEU A 521 -3.66 0.97 6.06
CA LEU A 521 -4.32 -0.10 5.32
C LEU A 521 -3.44 -0.75 4.22
N GLN A 522 -2.28 -0.17 3.91
CA GLN A 522 -1.33 -0.68 2.92
C GLN A 522 -0.89 -2.14 3.14
N PRO A 523 -0.71 -2.64 4.38
CA PRO A 523 -0.32 -4.03 4.59
C PRO A 523 -1.40 -5.07 4.24
N LEU A 524 -2.66 -4.66 4.11
CA LEU A 524 -3.78 -5.57 3.85
C LEU A 524 -3.84 -5.98 2.37
N ALA A 525 -4.43 -7.12 2.06
CA ALA A 525 -4.70 -7.49 0.68
C ALA A 525 -5.62 -6.47 -0.04
N ASP A 526 -5.50 -6.38 -1.37
CA ASP A 526 -6.35 -5.49 -2.18
C ASP A 526 -7.85 -5.80 -2.01
N ASP A 527 -8.21 -7.08 -1.94
CA ASP A 527 -9.58 -7.53 -1.68
C ASP A 527 -10.11 -6.99 -0.35
N THR A 528 -9.28 -7.02 0.69
CA THR A 528 -9.62 -6.50 2.02
C THR A 528 -9.78 -4.99 2.01
N ARG A 529 -8.90 -4.27 1.31
CA ARG A 529 -9.05 -2.81 1.12
C ARG A 529 -10.33 -2.45 0.37
N GLN A 530 -10.69 -3.20 -0.68
CA GLN A 530 -11.93 -3.00 -1.42
C GLN A 530 -13.16 -3.29 -0.55
N LEU A 531 -13.12 -4.37 0.23
CA LEU A 531 -14.15 -4.68 1.21
C LEU A 531 -14.33 -3.53 2.20
N LEU A 532 -13.26 -3.03 2.83
CA LEU A 532 -13.32 -1.92 3.78
C LEU A 532 -13.91 -0.64 3.18
N ARG A 533 -13.65 -0.35 1.90
CA ARG A 533 -14.27 0.78 1.17
C ARG A 533 -15.78 0.58 1.02
N ALA A 534 -16.24 -0.61 0.66
CA ALA A 534 -17.67 -0.91 0.56
C ALA A 534 -18.37 -0.80 1.92
N ILE A 535 -17.73 -1.33 2.97
CA ILE A 535 -18.21 -1.31 4.34
C ILE A 535 -18.34 0.12 4.89
N ALA A 536 -17.50 1.05 4.47
CA ALA A 536 -17.54 2.43 4.95
C ALA A 536 -18.92 3.10 4.77
N PHE A 537 -19.70 2.63 3.79
CA PHE A 537 -21.06 3.10 3.50
C PHE A 537 -22.13 2.44 4.39
N LEU A 538 -21.91 1.25 4.94
CA LEU A 538 -22.93 0.42 5.61
C LEU A 538 -23.38 0.91 7.00
N GLY A 539 -22.81 1.99 7.51
CA GLY A 539 -23.17 2.47 8.85
C GLY A 539 -22.24 1.93 9.93
N ASN A 540 -22.72 2.00 11.18
CA ASN A 540 -22.11 1.29 12.29
C ASN A 540 -22.81 -0.08 12.44
N ASN A 541 -22.06 -1.10 12.85
CA ASN A 541 -22.56 -2.42 13.26
C ASN A 541 -23.37 -3.19 12.19
N TYR A 542 -22.70 -3.79 11.22
CA TYR A 542 -23.31 -4.54 10.09
C TYR A 542 -23.12 -6.06 10.22
N LEU A 543 -24.00 -6.85 9.61
CA LEU A 543 -23.90 -8.31 9.54
C LEU A 543 -23.10 -8.73 8.31
N VAL A 544 -22.58 -9.96 8.32
CA VAL A 544 -21.90 -10.54 7.14
C VAL A 544 -22.87 -10.67 5.95
N SER A 545 -24.17 -10.83 6.19
CA SER A 545 -25.19 -10.83 5.14
C SER A 545 -25.32 -9.47 4.44
N ASP A 546 -25.16 -8.36 5.16
CA ASP A 546 -25.15 -7.02 4.56
C ASP A 546 -23.92 -6.82 3.67
N LEU A 547 -22.78 -7.39 4.07
CA LEU A 547 -21.55 -7.40 3.27
C LEU A 547 -21.75 -8.15 1.97
N ALA A 548 -22.33 -9.35 2.04
CA ALA A 548 -22.63 -10.16 0.88
C ALA A 548 -23.56 -9.41 -0.09
N ALA A 549 -24.62 -8.78 0.45
CA ALA A 549 -25.56 -7.99 -0.35
C ALA A 549 -24.86 -6.83 -1.09
N VAL A 550 -24.03 -6.05 -0.40
CA VAL A 550 -23.40 -4.86 -0.98
C VAL A 550 -22.26 -5.20 -1.95
N THR A 551 -21.46 -6.20 -1.62
CA THR A 551 -20.28 -6.61 -2.42
C THR A 551 -20.64 -7.56 -3.56
N GLY A 552 -21.78 -8.24 -3.48
CA GLY A 552 -22.16 -9.31 -4.42
C GLY A 552 -21.34 -10.60 -4.23
N LYS A 553 -20.50 -10.69 -3.20
CA LYS A 553 -19.68 -11.87 -2.89
C LYS A 553 -20.43 -12.79 -1.93
N SER A 554 -20.20 -14.10 -2.04
CA SER A 554 -20.72 -15.09 -1.10
C SER A 554 -19.99 -15.03 0.25
N ALA A 555 -20.60 -15.57 1.31
CA ALA A 555 -19.97 -15.57 2.64
C ALA A 555 -18.58 -16.24 2.65
N PRO A 556 -18.34 -17.40 2.01
CA PRO A 556 -17.02 -18.02 1.96
C PRO A 556 -15.95 -17.15 1.28
N GLU A 557 -16.31 -16.37 0.26
CA GLU A 557 -15.37 -15.46 -0.42
C GLU A 557 -15.01 -14.23 0.43
N LEU A 558 -15.86 -13.87 1.39
CA LEU A 558 -15.64 -12.74 2.30
C LEU A 558 -14.81 -13.12 3.53
N VAL A 559 -14.81 -14.39 3.94
CA VAL A 559 -14.14 -14.86 5.17
C VAL A 559 -12.66 -14.43 5.22
N PRO A 560 -11.81 -14.68 4.19
CA PRO A 560 -10.39 -14.34 4.28
C PRO A 560 -10.16 -12.84 4.50
N ALA A 561 -10.95 -11.99 3.83
CA ALA A 561 -10.82 -10.55 3.94
C ALA A 561 -11.32 -10.01 5.29
N VAL A 562 -12.39 -10.60 5.84
CA VAL A 562 -12.91 -10.25 7.17
C VAL A 562 -11.94 -10.70 8.26
N GLU A 563 -11.41 -11.92 8.19
CA GLU A 563 -10.41 -12.43 9.13
C GLU A 563 -9.15 -11.58 9.12
N GLU A 564 -8.65 -11.20 7.94
CA GLU A 564 -7.50 -10.30 7.82
C GLU A 564 -7.77 -8.93 8.46
N ALA A 565 -8.95 -8.35 8.22
CA ALA A 565 -9.34 -7.05 8.79
C ALA A 565 -9.55 -7.09 10.32
N LEU A 566 -10.07 -8.20 10.85
CA LEU A 566 -10.19 -8.46 12.29
C LEU A 566 -8.81 -8.65 12.93
N ALA A 567 -7.95 -9.46 12.31
CA ALA A 567 -6.58 -9.69 12.77
C ALA A 567 -5.78 -8.39 12.81
N ALA A 568 -5.89 -7.56 11.78
CA ALA A 568 -5.25 -6.26 11.71
C ALA A 568 -5.82 -5.22 12.71
N GLY A 569 -6.92 -5.52 13.41
CA GLY A 569 -7.58 -4.62 14.36
C GLY A 569 -8.34 -3.47 13.70
N VAL A 570 -8.58 -3.52 12.39
CA VAL A 570 -9.36 -2.51 11.66
C VAL A 570 -10.84 -2.68 11.97
N LEU A 571 -11.30 -3.93 11.99
CA LEU A 571 -12.65 -4.31 12.39
C LEU A 571 -12.64 -4.96 13.77
N VAL A 572 -13.78 -4.88 14.46
CA VAL A 572 -14.05 -5.62 15.69
C VAL A 572 -15.42 -6.25 15.63
N GLU A 573 -15.52 -7.42 16.25
CA GLU A 573 -16.79 -8.11 16.47
C GLU A 573 -17.58 -7.47 17.61
N ASP A 574 -18.88 -7.35 17.40
CA ASP A 574 -19.89 -6.89 18.34
C ASP A 574 -21.06 -7.89 18.28
N GLY A 575 -20.90 -9.01 18.99
CA GLY A 575 -21.78 -10.17 18.86
C GLY A 575 -21.74 -10.75 17.45
N ARG A 576 -22.88 -10.71 16.74
CA ARG A 576 -22.99 -11.17 15.33
C ARG A 576 -22.67 -10.07 14.31
N ARG A 577 -22.34 -8.86 14.78
CA ARG A 577 -22.12 -7.67 13.94
C ARG A 577 -20.64 -7.33 13.91
N LEU A 578 -20.24 -6.67 12.84
CA LEU A 578 -18.90 -6.15 12.62
C LEU A 578 -18.99 -4.63 12.59
N ARG A 579 -17.97 -3.96 13.13
CA ARG A 579 -17.84 -2.51 13.07
C ARG A 579 -16.39 -2.11 12.94
N PHE A 580 -16.16 -0.91 12.40
CA PHE A 580 -14.84 -0.31 12.48
C PHE A 580 -14.47 -0.10 13.95
N ARG A 581 -13.25 -0.52 14.33
CA ARG A 581 -12.71 -0.20 15.65
C ARG A 581 -12.57 1.31 15.81
N HIS A 582 -12.00 1.95 14.80
CA HIS A 582 -11.72 3.38 14.75
C HIS A 582 -12.71 4.07 13.78
N PRO A 583 -13.72 4.82 14.28
CA PRO A 583 -14.73 5.46 13.43
C PRO A 583 -14.15 6.43 12.39
N VAL A 584 -12.99 7.01 12.65
CA VAL A 584 -12.26 7.86 11.69
C VAL A 584 -11.91 7.14 10.40
N LEU A 585 -11.57 5.84 10.43
CA LEU A 585 -11.23 5.07 9.23
C LEU A 585 -12.42 5.02 8.27
N ARG A 586 -13.60 4.76 8.81
CA ARG A 586 -14.86 4.79 8.05
C ARG A 586 -15.11 6.15 7.42
N ARG A 587 -14.97 7.24 8.20
CA ARG A 587 -15.23 8.61 7.71
C ARG A 587 -14.29 8.98 6.57
N VAL A 588 -13.00 8.70 6.73
CA VAL A 588 -11.96 8.98 5.73
C VAL A 588 -12.16 8.13 4.47
N LEU A 589 -12.38 6.82 4.60
CA LEU A 589 -12.61 5.94 3.44
C LEU A 589 -13.84 6.35 2.64
N ARG A 590 -14.91 6.76 3.33
CA ARG A 590 -16.11 7.31 2.68
C ARG A 590 -15.81 8.67 2.06
N GLY A 591 -15.19 9.59 2.79
CA GLY A 591 -14.90 10.97 2.38
C GLY A 591 -13.94 11.07 1.20
N ALA A 592 -13.05 10.08 1.02
CA ALA A 592 -12.16 9.97 -0.14
C ALA A 592 -12.91 9.73 -1.46
N ILE A 593 -14.17 9.30 -1.42
CA ILE A 593 -14.99 9.08 -2.62
C ILE A 593 -15.71 10.39 -2.98
N PRO A 594 -15.61 10.85 -4.25
CA PRO A 594 -16.31 12.05 -4.71
C PRO A 594 -17.81 12.04 -4.37
N THR A 595 -18.35 13.19 -3.98
CA THR A 595 -19.75 13.32 -3.52
C THR A 595 -20.78 12.74 -4.49
N ALA A 596 -20.61 12.94 -5.80
CA ALA A 596 -21.51 12.38 -6.82
C ALA A 596 -21.54 10.84 -6.79
N LEU A 597 -20.36 10.20 -6.67
CA LEU A 597 -20.26 8.74 -6.56
C LEU A 597 -20.81 8.25 -5.22
N ARG A 598 -20.61 8.99 -4.12
CA ARG A 598 -21.18 8.62 -2.81
C ARG A 598 -22.71 8.53 -2.86
N VAL A 599 -23.37 9.50 -3.49
CA VAL A 599 -24.84 9.51 -3.63
C VAL A 599 -25.30 8.29 -4.43
N LEU A 600 -24.64 8.00 -5.56
CA LEU A 600 -24.93 6.82 -6.39
C LEU A 600 -24.74 5.51 -5.61
N MET A 601 -23.65 5.38 -4.85
CA MET A 601 -23.37 4.19 -4.05
C MET A 601 -24.39 3.99 -2.93
N HIS A 602 -24.74 5.04 -2.18
CA HIS A 602 -25.79 4.98 -1.16
C HIS A 602 -27.13 4.52 -1.75
N ARG A 603 -27.49 5.04 -2.92
CA ARG A 603 -28.69 4.62 -3.65
C ARG A 603 -28.65 3.15 -4.07
N GLN A 604 -27.54 2.69 -4.64
CA GLN A 604 -27.37 1.30 -5.08
C GLN A 604 -27.34 0.32 -3.91
N PHE A 605 -26.70 0.68 -2.80
CA PHE A 605 -26.60 -0.16 -1.62
C PHE A 605 -27.94 -0.27 -0.88
N ALA A 606 -28.75 0.80 -0.86
CA ALA A 606 -30.12 0.73 -0.38
C ALA A 606 -30.92 -0.37 -1.10
N GLN A 607 -30.78 -0.43 -2.43
CA GLN A 607 -31.47 -1.44 -3.24
C GLN A 607 -30.97 -2.85 -3.01
N ARG A 608 -29.66 -3.07 -3.04
CA ARG A 608 -29.09 -4.41 -2.79
C ARG A 608 -29.45 -4.95 -1.40
N LEU A 609 -29.46 -4.08 -0.39
CA LEU A 609 -29.87 -4.47 0.96
C LEU A 609 -31.36 -4.86 1.00
N ALA A 610 -32.22 -4.11 0.32
CA ALA A 610 -33.65 -4.42 0.26
C ALA A 610 -33.93 -5.74 -0.47
N GLU A 611 -33.29 -5.97 -1.63
CA GLU A 611 -33.42 -7.20 -2.42
C GLU A 611 -32.93 -8.44 -1.65
N ALA A 612 -31.92 -8.26 -0.78
CA ALA A 612 -31.42 -9.31 0.10
C ALA A 612 -32.25 -9.51 1.40
N GLY A 613 -33.37 -8.80 1.56
CA GLY A 613 -34.20 -8.89 2.77
C GLY A 613 -33.56 -8.28 4.02
N GLY A 614 -32.72 -7.26 3.84
CA GLY A 614 -32.04 -6.54 4.92
C GLY A 614 -32.97 -5.69 5.80
N ASP A 615 -32.44 -5.20 6.91
CA ASP A 615 -33.17 -4.36 7.87
C ASP A 615 -33.71 -3.07 7.23
N LEU A 616 -35.02 -2.82 7.39
CA LEU A 616 -35.69 -1.66 6.78
C LEU A 616 -35.10 -0.33 7.27
N GLY A 617 -34.73 -0.24 8.55
CA GLY A 617 -34.10 0.95 9.13
C GLY A 617 -32.75 1.26 8.48
N ARG A 618 -32.00 0.22 8.11
CA ARG A 618 -30.74 0.36 7.37
C ARG A 618 -30.94 0.81 5.93
N VAL A 619 -31.92 0.26 5.22
CA VAL A 619 -32.26 0.73 3.86
C VAL A 619 -32.62 2.22 3.91
N ALA A 620 -33.47 2.62 4.85
CA ALA A 620 -33.81 4.03 5.07
C ALA A 620 -32.57 4.88 5.43
N GLY A 621 -31.67 4.35 6.26
CA GLY A 621 -30.40 5.01 6.59
C GLY A 621 -29.49 5.26 5.38
N GLN A 622 -29.48 4.36 4.39
CA GLN A 622 -28.75 4.57 3.13
C GLN A 622 -29.37 5.67 2.29
N LEU A 623 -30.71 5.71 2.19
CA LEU A 623 -31.44 6.75 1.46
C LEU A 623 -31.25 8.15 2.09
N LEU A 624 -30.99 8.21 3.40
CA LEU A 624 -30.74 9.44 4.15
C LEU A 624 -29.28 9.89 4.17
N ALA A 625 -28.33 9.07 3.70
CA ALA A 625 -26.90 9.32 3.83
C ALA A 625 -26.34 10.36 2.82
N GLY A 626 -27.22 11.06 2.10
CA GLY A 626 -26.91 12.14 1.17
C GLY A 626 -28.19 12.60 0.45
N PRO A 627 -28.09 13.53 -0.53
CA PRO A 627 -29.21 13.94 -1.37
C PRO A 627 -29.56 12.85 -2.40
N VAL A 628 -29.93 11.67 -1.92
CA VAL A 628 -30.31 10.53 -2.78
C VAL A 628 -31.62 10.89 -3.51
N PRO A 629 -31.64 10.82 -4.85
CA PRO A 629 -32.84 11.12 -5.62
C PRO A 629 -33.92 10.06 -5.34
N VAL A 630 -35.16 10.53 -5.25
CA VAL A 630 -36.34 9.67 -5.12
C VAL A 630 -36.77 9.25 -6.52
N ASP A 631 -36.10 8.21 -7.04
CA ASP A 631 -36.46 7.60 -8.33
C ASP A 631 -37.62 6.60 -8.19
N ALA A 632 -38.02 5.99 -9.32
CA ALA A 632 -39.16 5.08 -9.37
C ALA A 632 -39.06 3.90 -8.40
N TRP A 633 -37.87 3.35 -8.19
CA TRP A 633 -37.67 2.24 -7.26
C TRP A 633 -37.72 2.71 -5.81
N VAL A 634 -37.17 3.89 -5.48
CA VAL A 634 -37.26 4.43 -4.10
C VAL A 634 -38.73 4.71 -3.75
N GLN A 635 -39.47 5.26 -4.71
CA GLN A 635 -40.91 5.49 -4.56
C GLN A 635 -41.65 4.17 -4.26
N ASP A 636 -41.45 3.15 -5.09
CA ASP A 636 -42.11 1.84 -4.96
C ASP A 636 -41.75 1.14 -3.64
N TRP A 637 -40.47 1.18 -3.27
CA TRP A 637 -39.99 0.61 -2.02
C TRP A 637 -40.61 1.30 -0.81
N LEU A 638 -40.67 2.65 -0.80
CA LEU A 638 -41.27 3.41 0.29
C LEU A 638 -42.77 3.18 0.39
N THR A 639 -43.51 3.18 -0.73
CA THR A 639 -44.96 2.93 -0.69
C THR A 639 -45.29 1.53 -0.18
N THR A 640 -44.41 0.55 -0.45
CA THR A 640 -44.57 -0.82 0.03
C THR A 640 -44.22 -1.00 1.51
N HIS A 641 -43.16 -0.32 2.00
CA HIS A 641 -42.58 -0.62 3.32
C HIS A 641 -42.76 0.49 4.37
N ALA A 642 -43.30 1.66 4.05
CA ALA A 642 -43.40 2.81 4.96
C ALA A 642 -44.13 2.48 6.28
N ALA A 643 -45.26 1.77 6.21
CA ALA A 643 -46.05 1.40 7.39
C ALA A 643 -45.26 0.49 8.34
N GLN A 644 -44.58 -0.53 7.79
CA GLN A 644 -43.75 -1.46 8.55
C GLN A 644 -42.50 -0.78 9.11
N LEU A 645 -41.83 0.05 8.31
CA LEU A 645 -40.68 0.85 8.75
C LEU A 645 -41.07 1.77 9.91
N GLY A 646 -42.24 2.42 9.83
CA GLY A 646 -42.77 3.27 10.90
C GLY A 646 -43.05 2.52 12.21
N ALA A 647 -43.40 1.24 12.13
CA ALA A 647 -43.62 0.40 13.32
C ALA A 647 -42.32 -0.09 13.96
N VAL A 648 -41.31 -0.45 13.14
CA VAL A 648 -40.05 -1.05 13.60
C VAL A 648 -39.01 0.02 13.97
N ALA A 649 -38.92 1.11 13.21
CA ALA A 649 -37.91 2.14 13.33
C ALA A 649 -38.48 3.54 13.06
N PRO A 650 -39.23 4.13 14.04
CA PRO A 650 -39.98 5.37 13.82
C PRO A 650 -39.10 6.58 13.48
N ALA A 651 -37.92 6.73 14.09
CA ALA A 651 -37.04 7.86 13.81
C ALA A 651 -36.47 7.85 12.36
N PRO A 652 -35.89 6.75 11.85
CA PRO A 652 -35.55 6.61 10.44
C PRO A 652 -36.74 6.79 9.49
N ALA A 653 -37.92 6.27 9.87
CA ALA A 653 -39.15 6.40 9.08
C ALA A 653 -39.54 7.87 8.87
N ILE A 654 -39.58 8.66 9.95
CA ILE A 654 -39.93 10.08 9.87
C ILE A 654 -38.93 10.84 8.99
N ALA A 655 -37.64 10.59 9.17
CA ALA A 655 -36.60 11.26 8.40
C ALA A 655 -36.71 10.97 6.90
N VAL A 656 -36.85 9.69 6.52
CA VAL A 656 -36.91 9.29 5.10
C VAL A 656 -38.21 9.74 4.43
N LEU A 657 -39.34 9.69 5.15
CA LEU A 657 -40.63 10.15 4.64
C LEU A 657 -40.65 11.67 4.45
N ARG A 658 -40.07 12.45 5.37
CA ARG A 658 -39.91 13.91 5.19
C ARG A 658 -39.07 14.23 3.96
N HIS A 659 -37.95 13.54 3.79
CA HIS A 659 -37.09 13.69 2.61
C HIS A 659 -37.85 13.34 1.32
N ALA A 660 -38.63 12.25 1.33
CA ALA A 660 -39.38 11.80 0.17
C ALA A 660 -40.52 12.74 -0.23
N VAL A 661 -41.33 13.18 0.73
CA VAL A 661 -42.48 14.08 0.49
C VAL A 661 -42.02 15.45 -0.03
N ALA A 662 -40.88 15.94 0.46
CA ALA A 662 -40.26 17.18 -0.02
C ALA A 662 -39.64 17.06 -1.42
N SER A 663 -39.51 15.84 -1.97
CA SER A 663 -38.87 15.62 -3.27
C SER A 663 -39.80 15.98 -4.44
N PRO A 664 -39.32 16.76 -5.43
CA PRO A 664 -40.14 17.17 -6.58
C PRO A 664 -40.46 16.01 -7.54
N GLY A 665 -39.68 14.93 -7.53
CA GLY A 665 -39.84 13.78 -8.44
C GLY A 665 -40.93 12.78 -8.04
N LEU A 666 -41.60 12.97 -6.90
CA LEU A 666 -42.61 12.04 -6.37
C LEU A 666 -43.94 12.17 -7.12
N SER A 667 -44.52 11.03 -7.54
CA SER A 667 -45.83 11.00 -8.19
C SER A 667 -46.95 11.46 -7.23
N ALA A 668 -48.00 12.09 -7.75
CA ALA A 668 -49.15 12.53 -6.95
C ALA A 668 -49.76 11.42 -6.06
N PRO A 669 -50.05 10.19 -6.56
CA PRO A 669 -50.61 9.13 -5.72
C PRO A 669 -49.62 8.66 -4.64
N SER A 670 -48.33 8.56 -4.94
CA SER A 670 -47.32 8.20 -3.95
C SER A 670 -47.13 9.29 -2.90
N ARG A 671 -47.25 10.58 -3.27
CA ARG A 671 -47.17 11.70 -2.33
C ARG A 671 -48.32 11.66 -1.32
N GLU A 672 -49.54 11.38 -1.78
CA GLU A 672 -50.69 11.16 -0.91
C GLU A 672 -50.43 10.05 0.12
N LEU A 673 -50.06 8.85 -0.36
CA LEU A 673 -49.80 7.68 0.49
C LEU A 673 -48.68 7.90 1.51
N LEU A 674 -47.53 8.42 1.06
CA LEU A 674 -46.38 8.62 1.95
C LEU A 674 -46.61 9.74 2.97
N THR A 675 -47.38 10.77 2.62
CA THR A 675 -47.74 11.85 3.56
C THR A 675 -48.74 11.36 4.61
N ALA A 676 -49.66 10.47 4.21
CA ALA A 676 -50.57 9.79 5.15
C ALA A 676 -49.78 8.94 6.16
N GLU A 677 -48.83 8.13 5.69
CA GLU A 677 -47.97 7.34 6.57
C GLU A 677 -47.09 8.21 7.47
N LEU A 678 -46.56 9.33 6.98
CA LEU A 678 -45.81 10.28 7.81
C LEU A 678 -46.67 10.82 8.95
N ALA A 679 -47.92 11.22 8.66
CA ALA A 679 -48.86 11.69 9.68
C ALA A 679 -49.16 10.62 10.73
N ARG A 680 -49.38 9.35 10.31
CA ARG A 680 -49.60 8.22 11.23
C ARG A 680 -48.40 7.98 12.15
N VAL A 681 -47.17 8.00 11.62
CA VAL A 681 -45.95 7.77 12.40
C VAL A 681 -45.71 8.92 13.38
N LEU A 682 -45.85 10.18 12.94
CA LEU A 682 -45.73 11.36 13.80
C LEU A 682 -46.73 11.31 14.96
N HIS A 683 -48.00 11.00 14.66
CA HIS A 683 -49.05 10.87 15.68
C HIS A 683 -48.74 9.76 16.70
N ARG A 684 -48.30 8.57 16.25
CA ARG A 684 -47.88 7.47 17.15
C ARG A 684 -46.71 7.87 18.06
N CYS A 685 -45.81 8.72 17.59
CA CYS A 685 -44.66 9.21 18.36
C CYS A 685 -44.98 10.43 19.24
N GLY A 686 -46.22 10.92 19.26
CA GLY A 686 -46.59 12.13 19.99
C GLY A 686 -46.00 13.42 19.41
N LEU A 687 -45.57 13.40 18.15
CA LEU A 687 -45.03 14.55 17.43
C LEU A 687 -46.17 15.26 16.66
N PRO A 688 -46.04 16.58 16.39
CA PRO A 688 -47.05 17.31 15.64
C PRO A 688 -47.20 16.73 14.22
N ALA A 689 -48.43 16.34 13.87
CA ALA A 689 -48.81 15.71 12.59
C ALA A 689 -49.93 16.47 11.85
N GLY A 690 -50.36 17.62 12.38
CA GLY A 690 -51.57 18.31 11.92
C GLY A 690 -51.45 18.87 10.50
N ALA A 691 -50.28 19.34 10.10
CA ALA A 691 -50.06 19.88 8.75
C ALA A 691 -50.15 18.78 7.69
N GLU A 692 -49.48 17.66 7.96
CA GLU A 692 -49.46 16.48 7.10
C GLU A 692 -50.85 15.83 6.99
N ALA A 693 -51.56 15.69 8.12
CA ALA A 693 -52.90 15.11 8.16
C ALA A 693 -53.94 15.98 7.44
N SER A 694 -53.92 17.30 7.64
CA SER A 694 -54.81 18.22 6.92
C SER A 694 -54.54 18.23 5.42
N TRP A 695 -53.27 18.17 5.01
CA TRP A 695 -52.91 18.10 3.60
C TRP A 695 -53.48 16.84 2.93
N VAL A 696 -53.33 15.67 3.55
CA VAL A 696 -53.89 14.41 3.00
C VAL A 696 -55.41 14.45 2.95
N SER A 697 -56.08 14.93 4.01
CA SER A 697 -57.54 15.01 4.06
C SER A 697 -58.13 15.86 2.93
N ALA A 698 -57.40 16.89 2.47
CA ALA A 698 -57.83 17.75 1.37
C ALA A 698 -57.60 17.15 -0.03
N HIS A 699 -56.66 16.21 -0.18
CA HIS A 699 -56.24 15.68 -1.48
C HIS A 699 -56.65 14.22 -1.73
N THR A 700 -57.03 13.47 -0.68
CA THR A 700 -57.39 12.06 -0.81
C THR A 700 -58.77 11.83 -1.40
N GLY A 701 -58.88 10.87 -2.32
CA GLY A 701 -60.14 10.36 -2.84
C GLY A 701 -60.84 9.35 -1.92
N ASP A 702 -60.09 8.68 -1.05
CA ASP A 702 -60.59 7.62 -0.17
C ASP A 702 -61.28 8.19 1.08
N ALA A 703 -62.55 7.83 1.28
CA ALA A 703 -63.35 8.28 2.40
C ALA A 703 -62.83 7.76 3.75
N ALA A 704 -62.26 6.55 3.78
CA ALA A 704 -61.72 5.97 5.02
C ALA A 704 -60.46 6.72 5.47
N THR A 705 -59.49 6.90 4.56
CA THR A 705 -58.27 7.68 4.82
C THR A 705 -58.60 9.13 5.19
N ARG A 706 -59.57 9.77 4.53
CA ARG A 706 -60.01 11.14 4.87
C ARG A 706 -60.52 11.26 6.31
N ALA A 707 -61.39 10.34 6.73
CA ALA A 707 -61.97 10.33 8.06
C ALA A 707 -60.92 10.10 9.16
N GLU A 708 -59.93 9.26 8.87
CA GLU A 708 -58.81 9.02 9.79
C GLU A 708 -57.88 10.24 9.90
N MET A 709 -57.47 10.84 8.79
CA MET A 709 -56.59 12.01 8.79
C MET A 709 -57.24 13.22 9.47
N SER A 710 -58.55 13.41 9.28
CA SER A 710 -59.33 14.42 10.01
C SER A 710 -59.30 14.21 11.52
N ARG A 711 -59.26 12.95 11.98
CA ARG A 711 -59.13 12.61 13.41
C ARG A 711 -57.73 12.90 13.95
N ILE A 712 -56.69 12.60 13.15
CA ILE A 712 -55.29 12.85 13.50
C ILE A 712 -54.99 14.35 13.55
N ALA A 713 -55.59 15.16 12.66
CA ALA A 713 -55.45 16.61 12.66
C ALA A 713 -56.06 17.30 13.91
N GLY A 714 -57.03 16.65 14.56
CA GLY A 714 -57.75 17.17 15.73
C GLY A 714 -58.73 18.30 15.39
N PRO A 715 -59.60 18.72 16.33
CA PRO A 715 -60.66 19.70 16.09
C PRO A 715 -60.18 21.17 15.94
N GLY A 716 -58.94 21.42 15.51
CA GLY A 716 -58.38 22.78 15.49
C GLY A 716 -57.06 23.01 14.72
N GLY A 717 -56.86 22.38 13.56
CA GLY A 717 -55.73 22.67 12.63
C GLY A 717 -56.19 23.39 11.35
N PRO A 718 -55.37 24.26 10.72
CA PRO A 718 -55.82 25.51 10.09
C PRO A 718 -56.57 25.33 8.76
N SER A 719 -57.50 26.26 8.52
CA SER A 719 -58.24 26.49 7.26
C SER A 719 -57.31 26.56 6.03
N PRO A 720 -57.79 26.20 4.84
CA PRO A 720 -56.97 26.09 3.64
C PRO A 720 -56.70 27.48 3.06
N SER A 721 -55.58 28.10 3.45
CA SER A 721 -54.97 29.16 2.65
C SER A 721 -53.46 29.22 2.90
N VAL A 722 -52.75 29.56 1.82
CA VAL A 722 -51.29 29.74 1.65
C VAL A 722 -50.56 28.51 1.10
N GLY A 723 -50.04 28.68 -0.13
CA GLY A 723 -49.28 27.71 -0.93
C GLY A 723 -47.89 27.37 -0.36
N PRO A 724 -47.08 26.61 -1.12
CA PRO A 724 -45.89 25.95 -0.60
C PRO A 724 -44.82 26.98 -0.22
N ALA A 725 -44.57 27.13 1.08
CA ALA A 725 -43.40 27.84 1.58
C ALA A 725 -42.18 26.93 1.42
N VAL A 726 -41.39 27.21 0.38
CA VAL A 726 -40.02 26.74 0.20
C VAL A 726 -39.20 27.18 1.41
N VAL A 727 -38.84 26.24 2.30
CA VAL A 727 -37.85 26.50 3.35
C VAL A 727 -36.47 26.43 2.69
N GLY A 728 -35.90 27.60 2.47
CA GLY A 728 -34.54 27.78 1.97
C GLY A 728 -33.49 27.26 2.95
N HIS A 729 -32.43 26.69 2.39
CA HIS A 729 -31.19 26.33 3.05
C HIS A 729 -30.63 27.47 3.91
N ARG A 730 -30.29 27.13 5.16
CA ARG A 730 -28.99 27.45 5.78
C ARG A 730 -28.52 26.28 6.60
#